data_AF-A0A6N6Q6Q2-F1
#
_entry.id   AF-A0A6N6Q6Q2-F1
#
_cell.length_a   1.000
_cell.length_b   1.000
_cell.length_c   1.000
_cell.angle_alpha   90.00
_cell.angle_beta   90.00
_cell.angle_gamma   90.00
#
_symmetry.space_group_name_H-M   'P 1'
#
loop_
_entity.id
_entity.type
_entity.pdbx_description
1 polymer ?
#
loop_
_entity_poly.entity_id
_entity_poly.type
_entity_poly.pdbx_seq_one_letter_code
_entity_poly.pdbx_strand_id
1 'polypeptide(L)'
;MKTPLREFALAMLLAALPATSLLGAVDPSEWPRQLPFAVARAGLTRVELGTEVLASTRADRGDLRILDPDGREVPWRLHRAIAAEPPRATIDAGPVAARIADRQSVLEFDTRTDRALSGLRLVTTTTGFFKAATLEGQRNGIWERLASGVPLYQDYQGATEVRLDFARGTWTRMRLVLDDRRSPPIPVRSIVLLAGPATPVPVSAVPAVIRSRSEEPGITRLQLDLGAAGLDVAWIELETPEPLFTRPVRILAERVAGDALVTEELVRAFVHRIPGDDTTAEGNRRIRVERPIPTREIVVLIENGDSPPLASPALRVGLHAQRIEFWATREGQHRLLAGNAFAAAPRYDISRLALPADITPEAIVAAGPWSATPGYREPAVGPDALGRGAAFEPKGWRHHRALTAPTGTAELELPGDVLAASRDDLADIRIVQSGRQVAYVADRQTLRRALPLTTTAEPARPKSRASAWRLVSAAPGVPMAVVRIDTSQTAFARSARWLEVVETRDGTRLTNVLARAEWLRGPGTPPRPLELVPGSRPAGTTSWIEIDDGDNPPLPSLTAKAEYTTRRLHFLAAGSERMELHYGNPEATAPRYDLALLADRLNASSRTTATLGPAEERRPGWGETVVSGTAMQAVFWGVLAGVVIALFAVIRRLLPTPPGGSR
;
A
#
# COMPACT_ATOMS: atom_id res chain seq x y z
N MET A 1 -4.82 69.38 -51.66
CA MET A 1 -4.77 68.13 -52.45
C MET A 1 -4.03 67.07 -51.65
N LYS A 2 -4.71 65.97 -51.32
CA LYS A 2 -4.25 64.66 -50.77
C LYS A 2 -3.49 64.63 -49.42
N THR A 3 -4.27 64.29 -48.39
CA THR A 3 -4.04 63.71 -47.05
C THR A 3 -3.36 62.30 -47.07
N PRO A 4 -3.06 61.61 -45.93
CA PRO A 4 -2.29 61.99 -44.71
C PRO A 4 -1.35 60.84 -44.21
N LEU A 5 -0.61 61.03 -43.10
CA LEU A 5 -0.39 60.12 -41.93
C LEU A 5 0.94 60.50 -41.24
N ARG A 6 0.90 61.03 -40.01
CA ARG A 6 1.12 60.28 -38.74
C ARG A 6 2.45 59.51 -38.73
N GLU A 7 3.38 59.99 -37.88
CA GLU A 7 4.31 59.23 -37.00
C GLU A 7 5.57 60.04 -36.72
N PHE A 8 5.39 61.20 -36.08
CA PHE A 8 6.47 61.94 -35.40
C PHE A 8 6.26 61.74 -33.90
N ALA A 9 6.89 60.71 -33.32
CA ALA A 9 7.26 60.56 -31.89
C ALA A 9 7.49 59.08 -31.49
N LEU A 10 8.20 58.29 -32.30
CA LEU A 10 8.57 56.92 -31.91
C LEU A 10 9.95 56.52 -32.45
N ALA A 11 10.97 57.33 -32.16
CA ALA A 11 12.36 56.99 -32.54
C ALA A 11 13.40 57.32 -31.47
N MET A 12 12.99 57.62 -30.23
CA MET A 12 13.90 57.98 -29.14
C MET A 12 13.49 57.41 -27.78
N LEU A 13 13.05 56.14 -27.74
CA LEU A 13 12.89 55.40 -26.49
C LEU A 13 13.12 53.88 -26.66
N LEU A 14 14.24 53.49 -27.28
CA LEU A 14 14.63 52.08 -27.37
C LEU A 14 16.15 51.87 -27.20
N ALA A 15 16.75 52.63 -26.28
CA ALA A 15 18.10 52.38 -25.80
C ALA A 15 18.08 52.33 -24.27
N ALA A 16 18.58 51.21 -23.73
CA ALA A 16 18.75 50.89 -22.31
C ALA A 16 17.51 50.39 -21.53
N LEU A 17 17.00 49.24 -21.93
CA LEU A 17 16.61 48.21 -20.94
C LEU A 17 17.59 47.05 -21.11
N PRO A 18 18.53 46.81 -20.18
CA PRO A 18 19.21 45.53 -20.16
C PRO A 18 18.13 44.50 -19.84
N ALA A 19 17.74 43.71 -20.83
CA ALA A 19 17.05 42.46 -20.59
C ALA A 19 18.08 41.53 -19.93
N THR A 20 18.34 41.72 -18.64
CA THR A 20 18.90 40.70 -17.79
C THR A 20 17.85 39.59 -17.71
N SER A 21 17.94 38.64 -18.63
CA SER A 21 17.46 37.29 -18.41
C SER A 21 18.21 36.75 -17.19
N LEU A 22 17.64 36.98 -16.00
CA LEU A 22 17.97 36.28 -14.78
C LEU A 22 17.64 34.80 -15.01
N LEU A 23 18.61 34.04 -15.53
CA LEU A 23 18.75 32.64 -15.14
C LEU A 23 18.90 32.67 -13.61
N GLY A 24 17.81 32.44 -12.89
CA GLY A 24 17.82 32.52 -11.43
C GLY A 24 18.86 31.55 -10.89
N ALA A 25 19.92 32.08 -10.29
CA ALA A 25 20.85 31.29 -9.52
C ALA A 25 20.06 30.55 -8.43
N VAL A 26 20.38 29.27 -8.20
CA VAL A 26 19.80 28.51 -7.08
C VAL A 26 20.03 29.29 -5.79
N ASP A 27 18.94 29.64 -5.11
CA ASP A 27 19.00 30.19 -3.76
C ASP A 27 19.09 29.01 -2.77
N PRO A 28 20.25 28.78 -2.11
CA PRO A 28 20.40 27.66 -1.19
C PRO A 28 19.43 27.74 -0.01
N SER A 29 18.97 28.94 0.37
CA SER A 29 18.05 29.14 1.49
C SER A 29 16.68 28.50 1.29
N GLU A 30 16.33 28.08 0.08
CA GLU A 30 15.09 27.34 -0.18
C GLU A 30 15.23 25.84 0.15
N TRP A 31 16.44 25.34 0.39
CA TRP A 31 16.70 23.95 0.76
C TRP A 31 16.96 23.83 2.25
N PRO A 32 16.26 22.93 2.98
CA PRO A 32 16.41 22.81 4.43
C PRO A 32 17.76 22.21 4.85
N ARG A 33 18.38 21.42 3.95
CA ARG A 33 19.59 20.67 4.27
C ARG A 33 20.64 20.79 3.17
N GLN A 34 21.89 20.80 3.60
CA GLN A 34 23.05 20.75 2.75
C GLN A 34 24.09 19.75 3.29
N LEU A 35 24.85 19.16 2.38
CA LEU A 35 25.90 18.19 2.65
C LEU A 35 27.17 18.57 1.89
N PRO A 36 28.29 18.90 2.56
CA PRO A 36 29.55 19.10 1.88
C PRO A 36 30.17 17.79 1.40
N PHE A 37 30.84 17.83 0.25
CA PHE A 37 31.59 16.70 -0.29
C PHE A 37 32.80 17.19 -1.10
N ALA A 38 33.94 16.49 -1.02
CA ALA A 38 35.17 16.94 -1.65
C ALA A 38 35.30 16.41 -3.08
N VAL A 39 35.66 17.28 -4.02
CA VAL A 39 36.03 16.92 -5.40
C VAL A 39 37.53 17.10 -5.56
N ALA A 40 38.23 16.02 -5.88
CA ALA A 40 39.69 15.96 -5.84
C ALA A 40 40.38 16.69 -7.01
N ARG A 41 39.75 16.74 -8.20
CA ARG A 41 40.25 17.47 -9.37
C ARG A 41 39.11 17.86 -10.29
N ALA A 42 39.35 18.82 -11.17
CA ALA A 42 38.39 19.21 -12.20
C ALA A 42 38.23 18.09 -13.24
N GLY A 43 37.01 17.91 -13.75
CA GLY A 43 36.68 16.91 -14.76
C GLY A 43 35.38 16.17 -14.47
N LEU A 44 35.14 15.12 -15.26
CA LEU A 44 33.97 14.28 -15.12
C LEU A 44 34.01 13.51 -13.79
N THR A 45 33.10 13.87 -12.90
CA THR A 45 33.01 13.35 -11.53
C THR A 45 31.77 12.48 -11.37
N ARG A 46 31.89 11.40 -10.60
CA ARG A 46 30.81 10.48 -10.24
C ARG A 46 30.77 10.32 -8.73
N VAL A 47 29.62 10.54 -8.11
CA VAL A 47 29.40 10.39 -6.67
C VAL A 47 28.26 9.40 -6.42
N GLU A 48 28.46 8.46 -5.49
CA GLU A 48 27.42 7.52 -5.08
C GLU A 48 26.55 8.14 -3.98
N LEU A 49 25.24 8.02 -4.12
CA LEU A 49 24.29 8.53 -3.13
C LEU A 49 24.11 7.50 -2.01
N GLY A 50 24.57 7.85 -0.81
CA GLY A 50 24.35 7.04 0.40
C GLY A 50 22.87 6.94 0.78
N THR A 51 22.50 5.93 1.58
CA THR A 51 21.12 5.70 2.02
C THR A 51 20.50 6.89 2.75
N GLU A 52 21.29 7.63 3.53
CA GLU A 52 20.83 8.85 4.22
C GLU A 52 20.45 9.98 3.24
N VAL A 53 21.19 10.11 2.14
CA VAL A 53 20.85 11.06 1.06
C VAL A 53 19.57 10.62 0.38
N LEU A 54 19.47 9.35 0.01
CA LEU A 54 18.28 8.76 -0.64
C LEU A 54 17.02 8.88 0.23
N ALA A 55 17.15 8.76 1.56
CA ALA A 55 16.05 8.93 2.51
C ALA A 55 15.60 10.39 2.68
N SER A 56 16.44 11.35 2.28
CA SER A 56 16.26 12.78 2.51
C SER A 56 15.87 13.58 1.27
N THR A 57 15.60 12.90 0.15
CA THR A 57 15.30 13.45 -1.18
C THR A 57 14.03 12.83 -1.75
N ARG A 58 13.41 13.49 -2.73
CA ARG A 58 12.24 12.97 -3.47
C ARG A 58 12.60 11.69 -4.21
N ALA A 59 11.61 10.84 -4.50
CA ALA A 59 11.80 9.55 -5.20
C ALA A 59 12.46 9.69 -6.59
N ASP A 60 12.22 10.81 -7.27
CA ASP A 60 12.80 11.16 -8.58
C ASP A 60 14.18 11.85 -8.48
N ARG A 61 14.63 12.18 -7.27
CA ARG A 61 15.84 12.97 -6.97
C ARG A 61 15.81 14.40 -7.54
N GLY A 62 14.63 14.90 -7.92
CA GLY A 62 14.45 16.20 -8.57
C GLY A 62 14.72 17.39 -7.65
N ASP A 63 14.70 17.19 -6.34
CA ASP A 63 15.05 18.20 -5.34
C ASP A 63 16.56 18.30 -5.06
N LEU A 64 17.42 17.52 -5.73
CA LEU A 64 18.86 17.64 -5.54
C LEU A 64 19.45 18.82 -6.33
N ARG A 65 20.36 19.55 -5.70
CA ARG A 65 21.20 20.58 -6.33
C ARG A 65 22.65 20.41 -5.91
N ILE A 66 23.59 20.61 -6.83
CA ILE A 66 25.03 20.61 -6.54
C ILE A 66 25.52 22.04 -6.67
N LEU A 67 26.25 22.53 -5.68
CA LEU A 67 26.97 23.80 -5.73
C LEU A 67 28.47 23.54 -5.74
N ASP A 68 29.19 24.29 -6.57
CA ASP A 68 30.66 24.35 -6.56
C ASP A 68 31.18 25.16 -5.34
N PRO A 69 32.51 25.20 -5.12
CA PRO A 69 33.10 25.98 -4.03
C PRO A 69 32.79 27.49 -4.08
N ASP A 70 32.47 28.04 -5.25
CA ASP A 70 32.10 29.45 -5.44
C ASP A 70 30.59 29.68 -5.25
N GLY A 71 29.83 28.62 -4.92
CA GLY A 71 28.38 28.67 -4.72
C GLY A 71 27.56 28.62 -6.00
N ARG A 72 28.16 28.31 -7.16
CA ARG A 72 27.44 28.19 -8.44
C ARG A 72 26.86 26.80 -8.60
N GLU A 73 25.66 26.72 -9.20
CA GLU A 73 25.01 25.44 -9.50
C GLU A 73 25.81 24.65 -10.56
N VAL A 74 25.99 23.35 -10.30
CA VAL A 74 26.69 22.41 -11.19
C VAL A 74 25.67 21.45 -11.82
N PRO A 75 25.52 21.45 -13.16
CA PRO A 75 24.67 20.51 -13.88
C PRO A 75 25.05 19.05 -13.65
N TRP A 76 24.06 18.20 -13.39
CA TRP A 76 24.28 16.78 -13.07
C TRP A 76 23.27 15.86 -13.73
N ARG A 77 23.56 14.55 -13.79
CA ARG A 77 22.60 13.52 -14.19
C ARG A 77 22.56 12.37 -13.20
N LEU A 78 21.38 11.76 -13.03
CA LEU A 78 21.21 10.54 -12.24
C LEU A 78 21.59 9.33 -13.09
N HIS A 79 22.64 8.62 -12.70
CA HIS A 79 22.99 7.32 -13.24
C HIS A 79 22.47 6.22 -12.32
N ARG A 80 21.51 5.43 -12.82
CA ARG A 80 20.93 4.27 -12.12
C ARG A 80 21.56 3.00 -12.66
N ALA A 81 22.13 2.19 -11.79
CA ALA A 81 22.78 0.95 -12.18
C ALA A 81 21.82 -0.24 -12.31
N ILE A 82 20.49 -0.03 -12.28
CA ILE A 82 19.50 -1.09 -12.49
C ILE A 82 19.87 -1.86 -13.76
N ALA A 83 19.95 -3.19 -13.68
CA ALA A 83 20.38 -4.06 -14.76
C ALA A 83 19.56 -3.84 -16.05
N ALA A 84 19.98 -2.87 -16.84
CA ALA A 84 19.46 -2.50 -18.14
C ALA A 84 20.59 -2.45 -19.19
N GLU A 85 21.81 -2.88 -18.85
CA GLU A 85 22.64 -3.49 -19.89
C GLU A 85 22.14 -4.92 -20.04
N PRO A 86 21.41 -5.28 -21.12
CA PRO A 86 21.27 -6.69 -21.47
C PRO A 86 22.68 -7.33 -21.47
N PRO A 87 22.81 -8.65 -21.24
CA PRO A 87 24.05 -9.33 -21.59
C PRO A 87 24.42 -8.87 -22.99
N ARG A 88 25.61 -8.28 -23.15
CA ARG A 88 26.01 -7.56 -24.37
C ARG A 88 25.87 -8.41 -25.65
N ALA A 89 25.69 -9.74 -25.49
CA ALA A 89 25.06 -10.58 -26.49
C ALA A 89 24.11 -11.63 -25.87
N THR A 90 22.92 -11.79 -26.45
CA THR A 90 22.14 -13.02 -26.35
C THR A 90 22.55 -13.97 -27.47
N ILE A 91 22.72 -15.25 -27.15
CA ILE A 91 23.13 -16.28 -28.10
C ILE A 91 22.10 -17.39 -28.07
N ASP A 92 21.49 -17.71 -29.21
CA ASP A 92 20.64 -18.89 -29.27
C ASP A 92 21.49 -20.15 -29.12
N ALA A 93 21.08 -21.08 -28.26
CA ALA A 93 21.71 -22.39 -28.17
C ALA A 93 21.65 -23.12 -29.54
N GLY A 94 22.52 -24.11 -29.73
CA GLY A 94 22.42 -25.06 -30.83
C GLY A 94 21.18 -25.94 -30.74
N PRO A 95 21.03 -26.94 -31.64
CA PRO A 95 19.93 -27.88 -31.58
C PRO A 95 19.78 -28.48 -30.18
N VAL A 96 18.56 -28.45 -29.65
CA VAL A 96 18.24 -28.99 -28.32
C VAL A 96 17.79 -30.43 -28.50
N ALA A 97 18.62 -31.38 -28.06
CA ALA A 97 18.22 -32.77 -27.93
C ALA A 97 17.38 -32.91 -26.66
N ALA A 98 16.08 -33.13 -26.84
CA ALA A 98 15.13 -33.33 -25.75
C ALA A 98 14.80 -34.82 -25.60
N ARG A 99 14.86 -35.32 -24.37
CA ARG A 99 14.35 -36.65 -24.02
C ARG A 99 13.57 -36.58 -22.70
N ILE A 100 12.55 -37.41 -22.59
CA ILE A 100 11.80 -37.58 -21.34
C ILE A 100 12.18 -38.94 -20.77
N ALA A 101 12.65 -38.96 -19.53
CA ALA A 101 13.00 -40.19 -18.81
C ALA A 101 12.64 -40.02 -17.33
N ASP A 102 12.03 -41.03 -16.71
CA ASP A 102 11.79 -41.09 -15.26
C ASP A 102 11.19 -39.82 -14.63
N ARG A 103 10.14 -39.26 -15.27
CA ARG A 103 9.50 -38.00 -14.87
C ARG A 103 10.44 -36.80 -14.87
N GLN A 104 11.41 -36.80 -15.78
CA GLN A 104 12.29 -35.67 -16.04
C GLN A 104 12.37 -35.39 -17.54
N SER A 105 12.41 -34.10 -17.88
CA SER A 105 12.71 -33.63 -19.23
C SER A 105 14.17 -33.19 -19.27
N VAL A 106 14.99 -33.88 -20.06
CA VAL A 106 16.42 -33.59 -20.21
C VAL A 106 16.66 -32.92 -21.56
N LEU A 107 17.24 -31.73 -21.51
CA LEU A 107 17.53 -30.87 -22.65
C LEU A 107 19.05 -30.71 -22.76
N GLU A 108 19.66 -31.34 -23.75
CA GLU A 108 21.09 -31.19 -24.05
C GLU A 108 21.29 -30.31 -25.27
N PHE A 109 22.22 -29.35 -25.20
CA PHE A 109 22.47 -28.41 -26.29
C PHE A 109 23.92 -27.93 -26.32
N ASP A 110 24.38 -27.59 -27.53
CA ASP A 110 25.67 -26.93 -27.76
C ASP A 110 25.52 -25.42 -27.54
N THR A 111 26.52 -24.79 -26.93
CA THR A 111 26.47 -23.34 -26.65
C THR A 111 26.75 -22.47 -27.88
N ARG A 112 27.41 -23.03 -28.90
CA ARG A 112 27.85 -22.39 -30.14
C ARG A 112 28.66 -21.10 -29.92
N THR A 113 29.39 -21.02 -28.81
CA THR A 113 30.15 -19.84 -28.43
C THR A 113 31.33 -20.20 -27.53
N ASP A 114 32.42 -19.47 -27.70
CA ASP A 114 33.57 -19.46 -26.79
C ASP A 114 33.45 -18.36 -25.71
N ARG A 115 32.48 -17.46 -25.85
CA ARG A 115 32.22 -16.41 -24.88
C ARG A 115 31.78 -17.00 -23.55
N ALA A 116 32.33 -16.43 -22.47
CA ALA A 116 31.87 -16.75 -21.14
C ALA A 116 30.38 -16.41 -20.96
N LEU A 117 29.60 -17.41 -20.58
CA LEU A 117 28.17 -17.35 -20.30
C LEU A 117 27.94 -17.12 -18.81
N SER A 118 26.84 -16.45 -18.45
CA SER A 118 26.45 -16.19 -17.05
C SER A 118 25.00 -16.55 -16.73
N GLY A 119 24.26 -17.04 -17.72
CA GLY A 119 22.87 -17.42 -17.53
C GLY A 119 22.26 -17.98 -18.81
N LEU A 120 21.05 -18.52 -18.66
CA LEU A 120 20.20 -18.95 -19.76
C LEU A 120 18.76 -18.54 -19.50
N ARG A 121 17.96 -18.47 -20.57
CA ARG A 121 16.51 -18.24 -20.53
C ARG A 121 15.79 -19.27 -21.40
N LEU A 122 14.78 -19.91 -20.83
CA LEU A 122 13.89 -20.82 -21.54
C LEU A 122 12.88 -20.00 -22.36
N VAL A 123 12.71 -20.34 -23.64
CA VAL A 123 11.64 -19.81 -24.47
C VAL A 123 10.57 -20.89 -24.61
N THR A 124 9.42 -20.67 -23.98
CA THR A 124 8.25 -21.56 -24.05
C THR A 124 6.98 -20.71 -24.18
N THR A 125 5.92 -21.30 -24.72
CA THR A 125 4.58 -20.69 -24.77
C THR A 125 3.64 -21.30 -23.73
N THR A 126 4.11 -22.26 -22.93
CA THR A 126 3.29 -22.95 -21.94
C THR A 126 3.17 -22.13 -20.67
N THR A 127 1.94 -21.89 -20.22
CA THR A 127 1.61 -21.37 -18.89
C THR A 127 1.13 -22.49 -17.97
N GLY A 128 1.12 -22.26 -16.66
CA GLY A 128 0.66 -23.21 -15.66
C GLY A 128 1.67 -24.31 -15.31
N PHE A 129 2.97 -24.05 -15.44
CA PHE A 129 4.01 -25.02 -15.10
C PHE A 129 4.87 -24.57 -13.92
N PHE A 130 5.41 -25.55 -13.20
CA PHE A 130 6.40 -25.37 -12.14
C PHE A 130 7.36 -26.56 -12.18
N LYS A 131 8.64 -26.29 -12.46
CA LYS A 131 9.73 -27.27 -12.61
C LYS A 131 10.85 -26.96 -11.63
N ALA A 132 11.40 -27.96 -10.97
CA ALA A 132 12.73 -27.84 -10.38
C ALA A 132 13.76 -28.15 -11.47
N ALA A 133 14.72 -27.26 -11.69
CA ALA A 133 15.70 -27.34 -12.75
C ALA A 133 17.12 -27.58 -12.21
N THR A 134 17.82 -28.52 -12.81
CA THR A 134 19.25 -28.78 -12.58
C THR A 134 19.99 -28.46 -13.87
N LEU A 135 21.06 -27.67 -13.76
CA LEU A 135 21.89 -27.27 -14.89
C LEU A 135 23.31 -27.82 -14.73
N GLU A 136 23.79 -28.49 -15.75
CA GLU A 136 25.18 -28.94 -15.87
C GLU A 136 25.82 -28.29 -17.09
N GLY A 137 27.10 -27.89 -16.96
CA GLY A 137 27.92 -27.38 -18.04
C GLY A 137 29.10 -28.30 -18.30
N GLN A 138 29.40 -28.58 -19.56
CA GLN A 138 30.57 -29.34 -19.95
C GLN A 138 31.72 -28.39 -20.31
N ARG A 139 32.89 -28.60 -19.72
CA ARG A 139 34.15 -27.97 -20.12
C ARG A 139 35.25 -29.03 -20.17
N ASN A 140 36.06 -29.02 -21.23
CA ASN A 140 37.14 -30.01 -21.43
C ASN A 140 36.69 -31.49 -21.32
N GLY A 141 35.45 -31.79 -21.75
CA GLY A 141 34.88 -33.14 -21.67
C GLY A 141 34.25 -33.50 -20.31
N ILE A 142 34.47 -32.71 -19.26
CA ILE A 142 33.97 -32.96 -17.90
C ILE A 142 32.68 -32.18 -17.68
N TRP A 143 31.66 -32.84 -17.14
CA TRP A 143 30.40 -32.23 -16.72
C TRP A 143 30.51 -31.68 -15.30
N GLU A 144 30.07 -30.45 -15.10
CA GLU A 144 30.03 -29.79 -13.81
C GLU A 144 28.62 -29.26 -13.52
N ARG A 145 28.11 -29.52 -12.33
CA ARG A 145 26.81 -29.00 -11.89
C ARG A 145 26.94 -27.51 -11.58
N LEU A 146 26.21 -26.68 -12.32
CA LEU A 146 26.19 -25.22 -12.19
C LEU A 146 25.06 -24.73 -11.29
N ALA A 147 23.94 -25.44 -11.30
CA ALA A 147 22.78 -25.15 -10.48
C ALA A 147 21.98 -26.42 -10.22
N SER A 148 21.27 -26.46 -9.09
CA SER A 148 20.45 -27.59 -8.66
C SER A 148 19.16 -27.07 -8.04
N GLY A 149 18.02 -27.71 -8.36
CA GLY A 149 16.73 -27.40 -7.77
C GLY A 149 16.18 -25.99 -8.04
N VAL A 150 16.66 -25.29 -9.08
CA VAL A 150 16.22 -23.92 -9.39
C VAL A 150 14.79 -23.94 -9.96
N PRO A 151 13.84 -23.17 -9.40
CA PRO A 151 12.46 -23.21 -9.86
C PRO A 151 12.34 -22.44 -11.18
N LEU A 152 11.86 -23.12 -12.22
CA LEU A 152 11.41 -22.50 -13.45
C LEU A 152 9.88 -22.63 -13.51
N TYR A 153 9.18 -21.51 -13.69
CA TYR A 153 7.73 -21.48 -13.68
C TYR A 153 7.18 -20.35 -14.55
N GLN A 154 5.96 -20.59 -15.02
CA GLN A 154 5.08 -19.56 -15.53
C GLN A 154 3.68 -19.95 -15.10
N ASP A 155 3.03 -19.19 -14.23
CA ASP A 155 1.67 -19.49 -13.77
C ASP A 155 0.60 -18.83 -14.66
N TYR A 156 -0.68 -19.06 -14.35
CA TYR A 156 -1.81 -18.44 -15.07
C TYR A 156 -2.08 -16.99 -14.67
N GLN A 157 -1.47 -16.51 -13.58
CA GLN A 157 -1.69 -15.19 -13.00
C GLN A 157 -0.56 -14.20 -13.37
N GLY A 158 0.47 -14.65 -14.09
CA GLY A 158 1.58 -13.84 -14.60
C GLY A 158 2.90 -13.96 -13.83
N ALA A 159 2.98 -14.79 -12.78
CA ALA A 159 4.26 -15.10 -12.13
C ALA A 159 5.14 -15.86 -13.12
N THR A 160 6.36 -15.37 -13.34
CA THR A 160 7.29 -16.00 -14.29
C THR A 160 8.70 -15.97 -13.76
N GLU A 161 9.35 -17.12 -13.77
CA GLU A 161 10.80 -17.24 -13.69
C GLU A 161 11.22 -18.31 -14.69
N VAL A 162 11.76 -17.86 -15.82
CA VAL A 162 12.23 -18.73 -16.91
C VAL A 162 13.72 -18.50 -17.18
N ARG A 163 14.39 -17.75 -16.31
CA ARG A 163 15.82 -17.46 -16.36
C ARG A 163 16.53 -18.21 -15.25
N LEU A 164 17.70 -18.74 -15.57
CA LEU A 164 18.61 -19.35 -14.62
C LEU A 164 19.97 -18.67 -14.76
N ASP A 165 20.39 -18.01 -13.68
CA ASP A 165 21.70 -17.37 -13.56
C ASP A 165 22.71 -18.34 -12.94
N PHE A 166 23.95 -18.35 -13.43
CA PHE A 166 25.01 -19.23 -12.94
C PHE A 166 26.38 -18.55 -12.95
N ALA A 167 27.34 -19.14 -12.23
CA ALA A 167 28.71 -18.62 -12.18
C ALA A 167 29.31 -18.52 -13.58
N ARG A 168 29.88 -17.36 -13.90
CA ARG A 168 30.40 -17.06 -15.23
C ARG A 168 31.44 -18.09 -15.66
N GLY A 169 31.30 -18.64 -16.86
CA GLY A 169 32.23 -19.62 -17.41
C GLY A 169 32.03 -19.88 -18.90
N THR A 170 33.04 -20.44 -19.55
CA THR A 170 32.94 -20.94 -20.93
C THR A 170 32.58 -22.42 -20.91
N TRP A 171 31.55 -22.79 -21.67
CA TRP A 171 30.97 -24.12 -21.69
C TRP A 171 30.80 -24.56 -23.14
N THR A 172 31.15 -25.80 -23.48
CA THR A 172 30.98 -26.33 -24.85
C THR A 172 29.58 -26.92 -25.04
N ARG A 173 29.09 -27.66 -24.04
CA ARG A 173 27.73 -28.22 -24.00
C ARG A 173 27.09 -27.92 -22.66
N MET A 174 25.78 -27.89 -22.62
CA MET A 174 25.03 -27.79 -21.37
C MET A 174 23.87 -28.77 -21.37
N ARG A 175 23.47 -29.18 -20.16
CA ARG A 175 22.35 -30.08 -19.91
C ARG A 175 21.44 -29.45 -18.88
N LEU A 176 20.19 -29.20 -19.27
CA LEU A 176 19.13 -28.72 -18.40
C LEU A 176 18.16 -29.87 -18.13
N VAL A 177 18.02 -30.26 -16.86
CA VAL A 177 17.09 -31.30 -16.41
C VAL A 177 15.92 -30.62 -15.68
N LEU A 178 14.70 -30.87 -16.13
CA LEU A 178 13.47 -30.34 -15.53
C LEU A 178 12.71 -31.48 -14.84
N ASP A 179 12.34 -31.28 -13.57
CA ASP A 179 11.52 -32.22 -12.80
C ASP A 179 10.03 -32.11 -13.21
N ASP A 180 9.47 -33.17 -13.78
CA ASP A 180 8.09 -33.25 -14.28
C ASP A 180 7.11 -33.84 -13.25
N ARG A 181 7.50 -34.02 -11.98
CA ARG A 181 6.61 -34.57 -10.94
C ARG A 181 5.47 -33.62 -10.56
N ARG A 182 5.72 -32.31 -10.60
CA ARG A 182 4.73 -31.27 -10.21
C ARG A 182 3.93 -30.72 -11.38
N SER A 183 4.41 -30.89 -12.61
CA SER A 183 3.72 -30.44 -13.82
C SER A 183 4.15 -31.31 -15.00
N PRO A 184 3.27 -31.57 -16.00
CA PRO A 184 3.62 -32.36 -17.17
C PRO A 184 4.78 -31.74 -17.98
N PRO A 185 5.54 -32.53 -18.77
CA PRO A 185 6.59 -32.02 -19.65
C PRO A 185 6.13 -30.81 -20.48
N ILE A 186 7.00 -29.81 -20.64
CA ILE A 186 6.67 -28.58 -21.38
C ILE A 186 7.42 -28.51 -22.72
N PRO A 187 6.79 -28.02 -23.79
CA PRO A 187 7.49 -27.73 -25.04
C PRO A 187 8.46 -26.56 -24.84
N VAL A 188 9.73 -26.78 -25.17
CA VAL A 188 10.78 -25.75 -25.18
C VAL A 188 11.08 -25.39 -26.62
N ARG A 189 10.79 -24.14 -27.00
CA ARG A 189 11.00 -23.63 -28.36
C ARG A 189 12.48 -23.35 -28.63
N SER A 190 13.15 -22.70 -27.68
CA SER A 190 14.58 -22.43 -27.74
C SER A 190 15.15 -22.15 -26.34
N ILE A 191 16.48 -22.17 -26.25
CA ILE A 191 17.23 -21.74 -25.07
C ILE A 191 18.10 -20.55 -25.49
N VAL A 192 17.95 -19.43 -24.81
CA VAL A 192 18.73 -18.21 -25.05
C VAL A 192 19.81 -18.11 -23.98
N LEU A 193 21.06 -18.17 -24.39
CA LEU A 193 22.24 -18.02 -23.53
C LEU A 193 22.59 -16.55 -23.38
N LEU A 194 23.05 -16.20 -22.19
CA LEU A 194 23.38 -14.83 -21.81
C LEU A 194 24.91 -14.71 -21.75
N ALA A 195 25.50 -13.95 -22.69
CA ALA A 195 26.94 -13.77 -22.84
C ALA A 195 27.36 -12.30 -22.69
N GLY A 196 28.51 -12.06 -22.05
CA GLY A 196 29.09 -10.73 -21.92
C GLY A 196 29.77 -10.52 -20.58
N PRO A 197 30.41 -9.35 -20.36
CA PRO A 197 30.81 -8.98 -19.02
C PRO A 197 29.54 -8.78 -18.20
N ALA A 198 29.17 -9.76 -17.39
CA ALA A 198 28.53 -9.45 -16.12
C ALA A 198 29.60 -8.76 -15.29
N THR A 199 29.87 -7.48 -15.54
CA THR A 199 30.34 -6.66 -14.42
C THR A 199 29.16 -6.73 -13.47
N PRO A 200 29.23 -7.50 -12.36
CA PRO A 200 28.10 -7.61 -11.47
C PRO A 200 27.79 -6.18 -11.07
N VAL A 201 26.60 -5.69 -11.38
CA VAL A 201 26.20 -4.41 -10.80
C VAL A 201 26.28 -4.63 -9.30
N PRO A 202 27.13 -3.90 -8.56
CA PRO A 202 27.27 -4.13 -7.14
C PRO A 202 25.91 -3.89 -6.50
N VAL A 203 25.41 -4.93 -5.84
CA VAL A 203 24.17 -4.88 -5.06
C VAL A 203 24.55 -4.86 -3.59
N SER A 204 24.11 -3.82 -2.89
CA SER A 204 24.28 -3.74 -1.44
C SER A 204 23.09 -4.41 -0.75
N ALA A 205 23.35 -5.41 0.09
CA ALA A 205 22.33 -6.15 0.81
C ALA A 205 22.07 -5.52 2.19
N VAL A 206 20.98 -4.77 2.31
CA VAL A 206 20.57 -4.11 3.57
C VAL A 206 19.42 -4.86 4.24
N PRO A 207 19.35 -4.91 5.58
CA PRO A 207 18.15 -5.39 6.26
C PRO A 207 17.00 -4.42 6.02
N ALA A 208 15.79 -4.94 5.80
CA ALA A 208 14.59 -4.13 5.73
C ALA A 208 13.72 -4.32 6.97
N VAL A 209 13.03 -3.26 7.39
CA VAL A 209 12.31 -3.22 8.66
C VAL A 209 10.86 -3.62 8.44
N ILE A 210 10.43 -4.73 9.04
CA ILE A 210 9.01 -5.10 9.06
C ILE A 210 8.30 -4.19 10.07
N ARG A 211 7.52 -3.25 9.58
CA ARG A 211 6.76 -2.26 10.38
C ARG A 211 5.52 -2.87 11.01
N SER A 212 4.85 -3.75 10.27
CA SER A 212 3.68 -4.47 10.74
C SER A 212 3.62 -5.85 10.09
N ARG A 213 3.05 -6.80 10.83
CA ARG A 213 2.72 -8.14 10.37
C ARG A 213 1.28 -8.43 10.79
N SER A 214 0.45 -8.85 9.85
CA SER A 214 -0.90 -9.32 10.11
C SER A 214 -1.15 -10.64 9.41
N GLU A 215 -1.84 -11.56 10.09
CA GLU A 215 -2.31 -12.81 9.50
C GLU A 215 -3.75 -12.64 9.05
N GLU A 216 -3.95 -12.77 7.75
CA GLU A 216 -5.25 -12.87 7.10
C GLU A 216 -5.51 -14.36 6.77
N PRO A 217 -6.77 -14.77 6.52
CA PRO A 217 -7.06 -16.17 6.17
C PRO A 217 -6.22 -16.65 4.97
N GLY A 218 -5.30 -17.58 5.24
CA GLY A 218 -4.39 -18.13 4.24
C GLY A 218 -3.32 -17.18 3.71
N ILE A 219 -3.15 -15.97 4.28
CA ILE A 219 -2.19 -14.96 3.80
C ILE A 219 -1.47 -14.31 4.98
N THR A 220 -0.14 -14.26 4.94
CA THR A 220 0.64 -13.35 5.80
C THR A 220 0.88 -12.05 5.05
N ARG A 221 0.51 -10.92 5.66
CA ARG A 221 0.78 -9.58 5.13
C ARG A 221 1.86 -8.90 5.97
N LEU A 222 2.94 -8.47 5.31
CA LEU A 222 4.06 -7.76 5.91
C LEU A 222 4.18 -6.36 5.30
N GLN A 223 4.19 -5.32 6.13
CA GLN A 223 4.52 -3.96 5.68
C GLN A 223 6.02 -3.73 5.90
N LEU A 224 6.76 -3.50 4.82
CA LEU A 224 8.20 -3.40 4.81
C LEU A 224 8.64 -1.96 4.54
N ASP A 225 9.44 -1.38 5.43
CA ASP A 225 10.14 -0.11 5.21
C ASP A 225 11.50 -0.37 4.55
N LEU A 226 11.68 0.17 3.35
CA LEU A 226 12.91 0.07 2.56
C LEU A 226 13.97 1.11 2.95
N GLY A 227 13.62 2.07 3.81
CA GLY A 227 14.53 3.12 4.26
C GLY A 227 14.50 4.40 3.42
N ALA A 228 14.00 4.35 2.17
CA ALA A 228 13.79 5.50 1.31
C ALA A 228 12.84 5.16 0.15
N ALA A 229 12.18 6.18 -0.43
CA ALA A 229 11.48 6.03 -1.71
C ALA A 229 12.41 6.20 -2.90
N GLY A 230 11.99 5.69 -4.06
CA GLY A 230 12.73 5.78 -5.31
C GLY A 230 13.95 4.86 -5.37
N LEU A 231 14.07 3.89 -4.46
CA LEU A 231 15.20 2.96 -4.39
C LEU A 231 15.18 1.99 -5.57
N ASP A 232 16.35 1.71 -6.12
CA ASP A 232 16.53 0.78 -7.22
C ASP A 232 16.72 -0.64 -6.65
N VAL A 233 15.64 -1.40 -6.50
CA VAL A 233 15.65 -2.71 -5.82
C VAL A 233 15.98 -3.81 -6.83
N ALA A 234 17.06 -4.56 -6.58
CA ALA A 234 17.47 -5.72 -7.36
C ALA A 234 16.68 -6.96 -6.96
N TRP A 235 16.60 -7.24 -5.65
CA TRP A 235 15.91 -8.41 -5.10
C TRP A 235 15.45 -8.17 -3.66
N ILE A 236 14.50 -9.00 -3.20
CA ILE A 236 14.09 -9.11 -1.80
C ILE A 236 14.28 -10.57 -1.37
N GLU A 237 15.07 -10.81 -0.31
CA GLU A 237 15.34 -12.14 0.23
C GLU A 237 14.52 -12.38 1.49
N LEU A 238 13.81 -13.51 1.53
CA LEU A 238 13.07 -13.97 2.69
C LEU A 238 13.91 -14.94 3.52
N GLU A 239 14.21 -14.56 4.75
CA GLU A 239 14.91 -15.38 5.73
C GLU A 239 13.90 -15.92 6.75
N THR A 240 13.93 -17.23 7.00
CA THR A 240 13.11 -17.90 8.02
C THR A 240 13.82 -19.15 8.52
N PRO A 241 13.67 -19.52 9.81
CA PRO A 241 14.19 -20.78 10.34
C PRO A 241 13.54 -22.02 9.72
N GLU A 242 12.39 -21.91 9.04
CA GLU A 242 11.68 -23.08 8.51
C GLU A 242 12.53 -23.89 7.52
N PRO A 243 12.61 -25.23 7.69
CA PRO A 243 13.49 -26.08 6.89
C PRO A 243 12.90 -26.45 5.51
N LEU A 244 11.56 -26.42 5.37
CA LEU A 244 10.85 -26.83 4.17
C LEU A 244 9.63 -25.93 3.96
N PHE A 245 9.59 -25.19 2.86
CA PHE A 245 8.40 -24.45 2.45
C PHE A 245 8.40 -24.20 0.95
N THR A 246 7.22 -23.89 0.42
CA THR A 246 7.03 -23.29 -0.90
C THR A 246 5.83 -22.36 -0.77
N ARG A 247 6.02 -21.07 -1.08
CA ARG A 247 4.98 -20.04 -0.95
C ARG A 247 4.96 -19.13 -2.17
N PRO A 248 3.80 -18.88 -2.79
CA PRO A 248 3.61 -17.71 -3.64
C PRO A 248 3.81 -16.44 -2.82
N VAL A 249 4.48 -15.46 -3.40
CA VAL A 249 4.72 -14.14 -2.79
C VAL A 249 4.38 -13.06 -3.79
N ARG A 250 3.66 -12.04 -3.33
CA ARG A 250 3.36 -10.82 -4.10
C ARG A 250 3.98 -9.63 -3.40
N ILE A 251 4.64 -8.77 -4.16
CA ILE A 251 5.18 -7.50 -3.69
C ILE A 251 4.32 -6.39 -4.28
N LEU A 252 3.76 -5.54 -3.43
CA LEU A 252 2.88 -4.44 -3.82
C LEU A 252 3.45 -3.10 -3.36
N ALA A 253 3.27 -2.05 -4.16
CA ALA A 253 3.47 -0.67 -3.74
C ALA A 253 2.10 0.01 -3.58
N GLU A 254 1.85 0.61 -2.42
CA GLU A 254 0.67 1.41 -2.15
C GLU A 254 1.05 2.89 -2.20
N ARG A 255 0.66 3.58 -3.28
CA ARG A 255 1.03 4.98 -3.50
C ARG A 255 -0.18 5.88 -3.62
N VAL A 256 -0.06 7.10 -3.11
CA VAL A 256 -1.04 8.16 -3.35
C VAL A 256 -0.86 8.65 -4.78
N ALA A 257 -1.95 8.67 -5.54
CA ALA A 257 -2.02 9.21 -6.90
C ALA A 257 -3.33 9.98 -7.06
N GLY A 258 -3.24 11.30 -7.28
CA GLY A 258 -4.41 12.16 -7.25
C GLY A 258 -5.02 12.22 -5.84
N ASP A 259 -6.30 11.88 -5.73
CA ASP A 259 -7.07 11.82 -4.48
C ASP A 259 -7.26 10.39 -3.94
N ALA A 260 -6.56 9.41 -4.51
CA ALA A 260 -6.75 7.99 -4.18
C ALA A 260 -5.43 7.29 -3.82
N LEU A 261 -5.55 6.24 -3.01
CA LEU A 261 -4.48 5.27 -2.82
C LEU A 261 -4.58 4.21 -3.93
N VAL A 262 -3.53 4.09 -4.72
CA VAL A 262 -3.42 3.11 -5.81
C VAL A 262 -2.43 2.03 -5.37
N THR A 263 -2.86 0.78 -5.53
CA THR A 263 -2.00 -0.38 -5.30
C THR A 263 -1.50 -0.91 -6.63
N GLU A 264 -0.18 -0.98 -6.78
CA GLU A 264 0.50 -1.58 -7.92
C GLU A 264 1.14 -2.89 -7.48
N GLU A 265 0.85 -4.00 -8.18
CA GLU A 265 1.61 -5.23 -8.03
C GLU A 265 2.95 -5.08 -8.74
N LEU A 266 4.03 -5.01 -7.96
CA LEU A 266 5.38 -4.82 -8.47
C LEU A 266 5.94 -6.11 -9.04
N VAL A 267 5.76 -7.21 -8.30
CA VAL A 267 6.29 -8.54 -8.61
C VAL A 267 5.38 -9.61 -8.02
N ARG A 268 5.27 -10.73 -8.74
CA ARG A 268 4.73 -12.00 -8.24
C ARG A 268 5.75 -13.10 -8.48
N ALA A 269 6.05 -13.88 -7.44
CA ALA A 269 7.08 -14.91 -7.50
C ALA A 269 6.78 -16.07 -6.52
N PHE A 270 7.63 -17.09 -6.53
CA PHE A 270 7.64 -18.15 -5.52
C PHE A 270 8.94 -18.13 -4.71
N VAL A 271 8.82 -18.31 -3.41
CA VAL A 271 9.94 -18.61 -2.50
C VAL A 271 9.83 -20.04 -2.02
N HIS A 272 10.95 -20.74 -1.90
CA HIS A 272 10.97 -22.10 -1.39
C HIS A 272 12.31 -22.45 -0.74
N ARG A 273 12.25 -23.47 0.10
CA ARG A 273 13.40 -24.15 0.68
C ARG A 273 13.06 -25.63 0.72
N ILE A 274 13.97 -26.49 0.29
CA ILE A 274 13.81 -27.95 0.35
C ILE A 274 15.00 -28.50 1.15
N PRO A 275 14.80 -29.45 2.09
CA PRO A 275 15.90 -30.14 2.74
C PRO A 275 16.76 -30.85 1.69
N GLY A 276 18.06 -30.53 1.63
CA GLY A 276 19.03 -31.26 0.84
C GLY A 276 19.62 -32.43 1.63
N ASP A 277 20.14 -33.44 0.92
CA ASP A 277 20.75 -34.64 1.53
C ASP A 277 22.05 -34.33 2.30
N ASP A 278 22.67 -33.16 2.09
CA ASP A 278 23.99 -32.84 2.62
C ASP A 278 24.10 -31.36 3.07
N THR A 279 23.50 -31.04 4.24
CA THR A 279 23.57 -29.79 5.07
C THR A 279 23.49 -28.40 4.40
N THR A 280 23.47 -28.31 3.08
CA THR A 280 23.23 -27.11 2.29
C THR A 280 21.77 -27.15 1.90
N ALA A 281 20.94 -26.36 2.58
CA ALA A 281 19.56 -26.20 2.18
C ALA A 281 19.53 -25.58 0.77
N GLU A 282 19.15 -26.36 -0.24
CA GLU A 282 18.92 -25.89 -1.61
C GLU A 282 17.56 -25.17 -1.66
N GLY A 283 17.50 -23.98 -2.25
CA GLY A 283 16.24 -23.25 -2.41
C GLY A 283 16.37 -21.80 -2.85
N ASN A 284 15.34 -21.30 -3.55
CA ASN A 284 15.25 -19.89 -3.91
C ASN A 284 14.46 -19.12 -2.84
N ARG A 285 15.18 -18.28 -2.10
CA ARG A 285 14.61 -17.34 -1.12
C ARG A 285 14.62 -15.89 -1.61
N ARG A 286 15.16 -15.63 -2.81
CA ARG A 286 15.28 -14.30 -3.41
C ARG A 286 14.22 -14.08 -4.48
N ILE A 287 13.46 -13.01 -4.29
CA ILE A 287 12.48 -12.53 -5.26
C ILE A 287 13.17 -11.46 -6.10
N ARG A 288 13.33 -11.70 -7.40
CA ARG A 288 13.90 -10.73 -8.34
C ARG A 288 12.93 -9.58 -8.56
N VAL A 289 13.40 -8.34 -8.42
CA VAL A 289 12.60 -7.11 -8.57
C VAL A 289 13.09 -6.25 -9.72
N GLU A 290 14.40 -5.96 -9.76
CA GLU A 290 15.11 -5.23 -10.84
C GLU A 290 14.42 -3.96 -11.35
N ARG A 291 13.87 -3.14 -10.44
CA ARG A 291 13.16 -1.91 -10.81
C ARG A 291 13.20 -0.85 -9.70
N PRO A 292 13.00 0.43 -10.04
CA PRO A 292 12.82 1.45 -9.02
C PRO A 292 11.49 1.26 -8.30
N ILE A 293 11.51 1.37 -6.97
CA ILE A 293 10.32 1.36 -6.12
C ILE A 293 9.90 2.80 -5.82
N PRO A 294 8.69 3.23 -6.21
CA PRO A 294 8.28 4.64 -6.09
C PRO A 294 7.99 5.08 -4.64
N THR A 295 7.79 4.13 -3.73
CA THR A 295 7.41 4.36 -2.33
C THR A 295 8.52 3.92 -1.38
N ARG A 296 8.52 4.48 -0.16
CA ARG A 296 9.43 4.06 0.91
C ARG A 296 9.00 2.72 1.52
N GLU A 297 7.70 2.53 1.64
CA GLU A 297 7.10 1.31 2.15
C GLU A 297 6.49 0.48 1.03
N ILE A 298 6.60 -0.84 1.14
CA ILE A 298 5.95 -1.83 0.28
C ILE A 298 5.23 -2.86 1.12
N VAL A 299 4.33 -3.62 0.49
CA VAL A 299 3.62 -4.72 1.11
C VAL A 299 4.11 -6.03 0.50
N VAL A 300 4.48 -6.97 1.35
CA VAL A 300 4.79 -8.36 0.96
C VAL A 300 3.64 -9.24 1.43
N LEU A 301 2.94 -9.87 0.48
CA LEU A 301 1.90 -10.87 0.75
C LEU A 301 2.49 -12.26 0.52
N ILE A 302 2.46 -13.11 1.54
CA ILE A 302 2.87 -14.52 1.47
C ILE A 302 1.60 -15.36 1.51
N GLU A 303 1.32 -16.08 0.43
CA GLU A 303 0.15 -16.95 0.34
C GLU A 303 0.46 -18.28 1.04
N ASN A 304 -0.10 -18.47 2.22
CA ASN A 304 0.08 -19.67 3.03
C ASN A 304 -0.87 -20.79 2.62
N GLY A 305 -2.05 -20.45 2.09
CA GLY A 305 -3.13 -21.42 1.86
C GLY A 305 -3.53 -22.09 3.18
N ASP A 306 -3.57 -23.43 3.18
CA ASP A 306 -3.86 -24.22 4.38
C ASP A 306 -2.63 -24.45 5.27
N SER A 307 -1.44 -24.00 4.84
CA SER A 307 -0.23 -24.11 5.66
C SER A 307 -0.22 -23.04 6.76
N PRO A 308 0.43 -23.29 7.91
CA PRO A 308 0.66 -22.25 8.90
C PRO A 308 1.53 -21.11 8.31
N PRO A 309 1.36 -19.87 8.82
CA PRO A 309 2.24 -18.74 8.52
C PRO A 309 3.71 -19.06 8.80
N LEU A 310 4.61 -18.52 7.97
CA LEU A 310 6.05 -18.74 8.17
C LEU A 310 6.51 -18.18 9.53
N ALA A 311 7.29 -18.98 10.27
CA ALA A 311 7.86 -18.58 11.54
C ALA A 311 8.95 -17.51 11.33
N SER A 312 8.90 -16.44 12.13
CA SER A 312 9.91 -15.38 12.22
C SER A 312 10.53 -14.93 10.88
N PRO A 313 9.71 -14.45 9.91
CA PRO A 313 10.25 -13.97 8.64
C PRO A 313 11.08 -12.71 8.88
N ALA A 314 12.28 -12.68 8.32
CA ALA A 314 13.11 -11.49 8.16
C ALA A 314 13.32 -11.23 6.67
N LEU A 315 13.48 -9.96 6.29
CA LEU A 315 13.64 -9.57 4.89
C LEU A 315 14.93 -8.77 4.70
N ARG A 316 15.71 -9.16 3.70
CA ARG A 316 16.84 -8.37 3.21
C ARG A 316 16.53 -7.83 1.83
N VAL A 317 17.04 -6.66 1.52
CA VAL A 317 16.81 -5.99 0.24
C VAL A 317 18.16 -5.75 -0.42
N GLY A 318 18.29 -6.22 -1.66
CA GLY A 318 19.42 -5.90 -2.51
C GLY A 318 19.15 -4.61 -3.26
N LEU A 319 19.99 -3.59 -3.04
CA LEU A 319 19.89 -2.28 -3.69
C LEU A 319 20.98 -2.08 -4.74
N HIS A 320 20.59 -1.59 -5.91
CA HIS A 320 21.53 -1.03 -6.89
C HIS A 320 21.96 0.38 -6.45
N ALA A 321 23.22 0.71 -6.68
CA ALA A 321 23.75 2.03 -6.40
C ALA A 321 23.10 3.10 -7.31
N GLN A 322 22.70 4.22 -6.72
CA GLN A 322 22.33 5.44 -7.43
C GLN A 322 23.48 6.43 -7.38
N ARG A 323 23.86 6.96 -8.54
CA ARG A 323 25.03 7.82 -8.67
C ARG A 323 24.66 9.13 -9.35
N ILE A 324 25.22 10.24 -8.90
CA ILE A 324 25.17 11.51 -9.61
C ILE A 324 26.46 11.67 -10.40
N GLU A 325 26.33 12.06 -11.67
CA GLU A 325 27.45 12.31 -12.57
C GLU A 325 27.38 13.75 -13.06
N PHE A 326 28.51 14.46 -12.98
CA PHE A 326 28.58 15.87 -13.32
C PHE A 326 29.99 16.26 -13.78
N TRP A 327 30.11 17.38 -14.47
CA TRP A 327 31.41 17.94 -14.82
C TRP A 327 31.83 18.96 -13.76
N ALA A 328 32.83 18.62 -12.94
CA ALA A 328 33.42 19.54 -11.99
C ALA A 328 34.34 20.52 -12.73
N THR A 329 34.01 21.81 -12.70
CA THR A 329 34.84 22.85 -13.33
C THR A 329 36.11 23.16 -12.53
N ARG A 330 36.14 22.79 -11.23
CA ARG A 330 37.24 23.00 -10.31
C ARG A 330 37.26 21.96 -9.20
N GLU A 331 38.42 21.78 -8.58
CA GLU A 331 38.56 21.00 -7.34
C GLU A 331 38.07 21.79 -6.12
N GLY A 332 37.80 21.07 -5.02
CA GLY A 332 37.45 21.64 -3.72
C GLY A 332 36.13 21.14 -3.15
N GLN A 333 35.67 21.81 -2.10
CA GLN A 333 34.48 21.43 -1.35
C GLN A 333 33.20 21.87 -2.07
N HIS A 334 32.50 20.90 -2.64
CA HIS A 334 31.18 21.08 -3.22
C HIS A 334 30.11 20.87 -2.16
N ARG A 335 28.87 21.29 -2.46
CA ARG A 335 27.71 21.08 -1.57
C ARG A 335 26.55 20.44 -2.33
N LEU A 336 25.96 19.42 -1.74
CA LEU A 336 24.70 18.84 -2.19
C LEU A 336 23.56 19.44 -1.36
N LEU A 337 22.54 20.01 -1.99
CA LEU A 337 21.32 20.50 -1.34
C LEU A 337 20.20 19.46 -1.53
N ALA A 338 19.37 19.23 -0.50
CA ALA A 338 18.20 18.34 -0.59
C ALA A 338 17.07 18.72 0.38
N GLY A 339 15.90 18.12 0.16
CA GLY A 339 14.74 18.22 1.04
C GLY A 339 13.74 19.31 0.67
N ASN A 340 13.96 20.06 -0.40
CA ASN A 340 12.95 20.98 -0.94
C ASN A 340 11.94 20.20 -1.77
N ALA A 341 10.84 19.76 -1.13
CA ALA A 341 9.80 18.96 -1.78
C ALA A 341 9.10 19.68 -2.96
N PHE A 342 9.17 21.01 -3.01
CA PHE A 342 8.53 21.82 -4.06
C PHE A 342 9.51 22.25 -5.16
N ALA A 343 10.79 21.89 -5.05
CA ALA A 343 11.76 22.19 -6.08
C ALA A 343 11.38 21.50 -7.40
N ALA A 344 11.32 22.29 -8.48
CA ALA A 344 11.20 21.74 -9.82
C ALA A 344 12.40 20.84 -10.13
N ALA A 345 12.17 19.70 -10.77
CA ALA A 345 13.25 18.84 -11.23
C ALA A 345 14.12 19.61 -12.24
N PRO A 346 15.45 19.63 -12.07
CA PRO A 346 16.32 20.41 -12.94
C PRO A 346 16.39 19.72 -14.32
N ARG A 347 16.57 20.54 -15.36
CA ARG A 347 16.70 20.06 -16.75
C ARG A 347 18.05 20.50 -17.28
N TYR A 348 19.01 19.59 -17.29
CA TYR A 348 20.36 19.87 -17.75
C TYR A 348 20.66 19.16 -19.07
N ASP A 349 21.53 19.75 -19.89
CA ASP A 349 21.97 19.13 -21.14
C ASP A 349 22.79 17.85 -20.89
N ILE A 350 23.54 17.76 -19.78
CA ILE A 350 24.30 16.56 -19.40
C ILE A 350 23.41 15.32 -19.25
N SER A 351 22.12 15.48 -18.95
CA SER A 351 21.16 14.37 -18.91
C SER A 351 20.95 13.70 -20.27
N ARG A 352 21.31 14.36 -21.38
CA ARG A 352 21.21 13.85 -22.76
C ARG A 352 22.53 13.33 -23.33
N LEU A 353 23.65 13.55 -22.64
CA LEU A 353 24.97 13.15 -23.13
C LEU A 353 25.21 11.66 -22.86
N ALA A 354 25.74 10.95 -23.85
CA ALA A 354 26.33 9.62 -23.62
C ALA A 354 27.70 9.82 -22.98
N LEU A 355 27.83 9.48 -21.70
CA LEU A 355 29.12 9.49 -21.03
C LEU A 355 29.73 8.07 -21.08
N PRO A 356 31.08 7.94 -21.13
CA PRO A 356 31.73 6.63 -21.20
C PRO A 356 31.29 5.70 -20.07
N ALA A 357 31.12 4.40 -20.35
CA ALA A 357 30.80 3.41 -19.30
C ALA A 357 31.97 3.24 -18.33
N ASP A 358 33.19 3.30 -18.87
CA ASP A 358 34.46 3.07 -18.18
C ASP A 358 35.05 4.35 -17.57
N ILE A 359 34.19 5.29 -17.14
CA ILE A 359 34.66 6.44 -16.35
C ILE A 359 35.21 5.87 -15.04
N THR A 360 36.52 5.85 -14.92
CA THR A 360 37.22 5.60 -13.67
C THR A 360 36.82 6.69 -12.67
N PRO A 361 36.15 6.34 -11.56
CA PRO A 361 35.79 7.32 -10.55
C PRO A 361 37.06 8.00 -10.03
N GLU A 362 37.06 9.32 -10.00
CA GLU A 362 38.15 10.08 -9.37
C GLU A 362 38.13 10.01 -7.84
N ALA A 363 36.97 9.68 -7.26
CA ALA A 363 36.75 9.37 -5.86
C ALA A 363 35.39 8.66 -5.67
N ILE A 364 35.29 7.70 -4.74
CA ILE A 364 34.01 7.35 -4.10
C ILE A 364 33.85 8.37 -2.98
N VAL A 365 33.06 9.42 -3.21
CA VAL A 365 32.71 10.32 -2.12
C VAL A 365 31.51 9.73 -1.39
N ALA A 366 31.81 8.94 -0.37
CA ALA A 366 30.81 8.50 0.59
C ALA A 366 30.17 9.75 1.19
N ALA A 367 28.85 9.88 1.03
CA ALA A 367 28.06 10.95 1.61
C ALA A 367 28.38 11.11 3.11
N GLY A 368 28.66 12.35 3.53
CA GLY A 368 28.76 12.72 4.95
C GLY A 368 27.39 13.00 5.60
N PRO A 369 27.35 13.48 6.85
CA PRO A 369 26.12 13.81 7.55
C PRO A 369 25.51 15.14 7.05
N TRP A 370 24.19 15.20 6.93
CA TRP A 370 23.48 16.43 6.59
C TRP A 370 23.67 17.53 7.65
N SER A 371 23.73 18.78 7.21
CA SER A 371 23.66 19.97 8.06
C SER A 371 22.46 20.84 7.65
N ALA A 372 21.91 21.60 8.58
CA ALA A 372 20.88 22.60 8.27
C ALA A 372 21.47 23.69 7.38
N THR A 373 20.72 24.13 6.38
CA THR A 373 21.16 25.24 5.53
C THR A 373 21.04 26.57 6.27
N PRO A 374 22.12 27.37 6.40
CA PRO A 374 22.05 28.68 7.02
C PRO A 374 21.03 29.58 6.34
N GLY A 375 20.18 30.23 7.15
CA GLY A 375 19.15 31.13 6.65
C GLY A 375 18.01 30.44 5.90
N TYR A 376 17.81 29.12 6.09
CA TYR A 376 16.69 28.39 5.49
C TYR A 376 15.36 29.12 5.68
N ARG A 377 14.62 29.28 4.58
CA ARG A 377 13.29 29.88 4.52
C ARG A 377 12.31 28.81 4.10
N GLU A 378 11.35 28.52 4.98
CA GLU A 378 10.28 27.59 4.64
C GLU A 378 9.42 28.17 3.50
N PRO A 379 9.01 27.35 2.52
CA PRO A 379 8.10 27.78 1.47
C PRO A 379 6.81 28.40 2.05
N ALA A 380 6.30 29.46 1.41
CA ALA A 380 5.13 30.20 1.86
C ALA A 380 3.88 29.32 2.07
N VAL A 381 3.79 28.18 1.36
CA VAL A 381 2.80 27.14 1.59
C VAL A 381 3.53 25.87 1.99
N GLY A 382 3.65 25.66 3.30
CA GLY A 382 4.25 24.45 3.85
C GLY A 382 3.36 23.20 3.67
N PRO A 383 3.93 22.01 3.80
CA PRO A 383 3.20 20.73 3.79
C PRO A 383 2.07 20.67 4.83
N ASP A 384 2.28 21.30 5.99
CA ASP A 384 1.29 21.38 7.07
C ASP A 384 0.11 22.29 6.70
N ALA A 385 0.34 23.32 5.87
CA ALA A 385 -0.72 24.16 5.32
C ALA A 385 -1.57 23.39 4.29
N LEU A 386 -0.93 22.60 3.43
CA LEU A 386 -1.62 21.72 2.48
C LEU A 386 -2.39 20.59 3.18
N GLY A 387 -1.93 20.16 4.35
CA GLY A 387 -2.63 19.19 5.20
C GLY A 387 -3.87 19.75 5.90
N ARG A 388 -4.05 21.08 5.94
CA ARG A 388 -5.19 21.75 6.59
C ARG A 388 -6.31 22.03 5.59
N GLY A 389 -7.41 21.31 5.75
CA GLY A 389 -8.66 21.53 5.02
C GLY A 389 -9.48 22.71 5.52
N ALA A 390 -10.74 22.75 5.09
CA ALA A 390 -11.73 23.75 5.49
C ALA A 390 -12.01 23.73 7.01
N ALA A 391 -12.63 24.79 7.52
CA ALA A 391 -13.20 24.78 8.87
C ALA A 391 -14.17 23.60 9.03
N PHE A 392 -14.14 22.97 10.20
CA PHE A 392 -15.03 21.86 10.51
C PHE A 392 -16.27 22.38 11.23
N GLU A 393 -17.46 21.97 10.78
CA GLU A 393 -18.74 22.24 11.43
C GLU A 393 -19.21 21.00 12.19
N PRO A 394 -19.17 21.02 13.53
CA PRO A 394 -19.68 19.98 14.42
C PRO A 394 -21.10 19.48 14.18
N LYS A 395 -21.99 20.34 13.69
CA LYS A 395 -23.43 20.05 13.61
C LYS A 395 -23.72 18.83 12.73
N GLY A 396 -24.57 17.92 13.23
CA GLY A 396 -25.02 16.71 12.54
C GLY A 396 -24.08 15.49 12.66
N TRP A 397 -22.88 15.66 13.22
CA TRP A 397 -21.95 14.56 13.51
C TRP A 397 -22.30 13.91 14.84
N ARG A 398 -22.63 12.62 14.82
CA ARG A 398 -23.17 11.87 15.98
C ARG A 398 -22.08 11.39 16.94
N HIS A 399 -20.92 11.07 16.40
CA HIS A 399 -19.83 10.46 17.16
C HIS A 399 -18.52 11.20 16.93
N HIS A 400 -17.68 11.20 17.96
CA HIS A 400 -16.30 11.62 17.85
C HIS A 400 -15.38 10.78 18.75
N ARG A 401 -14.10 10.73 18.41
CA ARG A 401 -13.05 10.03 19.16
C ARG A 401 -11.78 10.85 19.17
N ALA A 402 -11.10 10.88 20.31
CA ALA A 402 -9.73 11.39 20.36
C ALA A 402 -8.84 10.54 19.43
N LEU A 403 -8.01 11.21 18.63
CA LEU A 403 -7.05 10.60 17.72
C LEU A 403 -5.64 11.00 18.14
N THR A 404 -4.79 10.01 18.34
CA THR A 404 -3.38 10.21 18.67
C THR A 404 -2.53 9.78 17.48
N ALA A 405 -1.74 10.70 16.94
CA ALA A 405 -0.83 10.45 15.84
C ALA A 405 0.51 11.17 16.08
N PRO A 406 1.67 10.54 15.83
CA PRO A 406 2.95 11.23 15.83
C PRO A 406 3.04 12.23 14.67
N THR A 407 3.82 13.30 14.85
CA THR A 407 4.09 14.27 13.78
C THR A 407 4.64 13.57 12.52
N GLY A 408 4.10 13.92 11.36
CA GLY A 408 4.49 13.35 10.07
C GLY A 408 3.37 12.54 9.41
N THR A 409 3.74 11.55 8.61
CA THR A 409 2.75 10.71 7.90
C THR A 409 2.19 9.66 8.85
N ALA A 410 0.86 9.66 9.00
CA ALA A 410 0.14 8.75 9.87
C ALA A 410 -0.87 7.89 9.10
N GLU A 411 -1.10 6.69 9.59
CA GLU A 411 -2.08 5.73 9.08
C GLU A 411 -3.04 5.35 10.21
N LEU A 412 -4.34 5.54 10.00
CA LEU A 412 -5.39 5.16 10.93
C LEU A 412 -6.23 4.02 10.34
N GLU A 413 -6.20 2.84 10.96
CA GLU A 413 -7.15 1.77 10.65
C GLU A 413 -8.49 2.03 11.35
N LEU A 414 -9.59 1.94 10.59
CA LEU A 414 -10.94 2.15 11.12
C LEU A 414 -11.44 0.87 11.79
N PRO A 415 -11.69 0.90 13.11
CA PRO A 415 -12.21 -0.27 13.82
C PRO A 415 -13.67 -0.54 13.42
N GLY A 416 -14.10 -1.79 13.62
CA GLY A 416 -15.43 -2.25 13.19
C GLY A 416 -16.61 -1.45 13.75
N ASP A 417 -16.49 -0.88 14.95
CA ASP A 417 -17.51 -0.04 15.57
C ASP A 417 -17.62 1.35 14.90
N VAL A 418 -16.51 1.93 14.45
CA VAL A 418 -16.55 3.16 13.64
C VAL A 418 -17.21 2.88 12.30
N LEU A 419 -16.87 1.76 11.65
CA LEU A 419 -17.49 1.36 10.37
C LEU A 419 -18.98 1.04 10.50
N ALA A 420 -19.41 0.49 11.64
CA ALA A 420 -20.81 0.25 11.97
C ALA A 420 -21.62 1.56 12.04
N ALA A 421 -20.99 2.61 12.57
CA ALA A 421 -21.59 3.93 12.74
C ALA A 421 -21.30 4.90 11.57
N SER A 422 -20.67 4.42 10.50
CA SER A 422 -20.33 5.22 9.32
C SER A 422 -21.01 4.68 8.06
N ARG A 423 -21.12 5.52 7.03
CA ARG A 423 -21.55 5.11 5.70
C ARG A 423 -20.50 4.23 5.02
N ASP A 424 -20.94 3.34 4.14
CA ASP A 424 -20.11 2.42 3.35
C ASP A 424 -19.07 3.14 2.49
N ASP A 425 -19.38 4.35 2.03
CA ASP A 425 -18.51 5.20 1.21
C ASP A 425 -17.56 6.09 2.01
N LEU A 426 -17.63 6.05 3.35
CA LEU A 426 -16.85 6.86 4.29
C LEU A 426 -16.98 8.37 4.07
N ALA A 427 -18.05 8.82 3.39
CA ALA A 427 -18.28 10.25 3.14
C ALA A 427 -18.51 11.04 4.42
N ASP A 428 -18.97 10.35 5.46
CA ASP A 428 -19.25 10.86 6.80
C ASP A 428 -18.12 10.54 7.78
N ILE A 429 -16.88 10.69 7.35
CA ILE A 429 -15.70 10.65 8.23
C ILE A 429 -14.91 11.95 8.08
N ARG A 430 -14.46 12.55 9.19
CA ARG A 430 -13.51 13.67 9.17
C ARG A 430 -12.45 13.49 10.24
N ILE A 431 -11.20 13.77 9.88
CA ILE A 431 -10.15 14.03 10.85
C ILE A 431 -10.13 15.54 11.07
N VAL A 432 -10.11 15.97 12.34
CA VAL A 432 -10.18 17.38 12.73
C VAL A 432 -9.04 17.70 13.68
N GLN A 433 -8.37 18.82 13.45
CA GLN A 433 -7.35 19.38 14.33
C GLN A 433 -7.56 20.89 14.40
N SER A 434 -7.62 21.43 15.62
CA SER A 434 -7.80 22.88 15.85
C SER A 434 -8.95 23.51 15.06
N GLY A 435 -10.11 22.83 15.05
CA GLY A 435 -11.34 23.29 14.40
C GLY A 435 -11.32 23.23 12.87
N ARG A 436 -10.29 22.63 12.25
CA ARG A 436 -10.18 22.46 10.81
C ARG A 436 -10.04 21.00 10.43
N GLN A 437 -10.53 20.65 9.25
CA GLN A 437 -10.36 19.32 8.70
C GLN A 437 -8.87 19.07 8.40
N VAL A 438 -8.43 17.83 8.58
CA VAL A 438 -7.11 17.37 8.14
C VAL A 438 -7.30 16.54 6.88
N ALA A 439 -6.56 16.88 5.83
CA ALA A 439 -6.62 16.18 4.56
C ALA A 439 -6.17 14.72 4.74
N TYR A 440 -6.96 13.78 4.22
CA TYR A 440 -6.65 12.36 4.29
C TYR A 440 -7.05 11.65 2.99
N VAL A 441 -6.31 10.59 2.65
CA VAL A 441 -6.69 9.64 1.60
C VAL A 441 -7.22 8.37 2.25
N ALA A 442 -8.38 7.90 1.81
CA ALA A 442 -8.94 6.63 2.26
C ALA A 442 -8.39 5.49 1.41
N ASP A 443 -7.77 4.51 2.07
CA ASP A 443 -7.41 3.23 1.49
C ASP A 443 -8.68 2.44 1.18
N ARG A 444 -8.87 2.14 -0.12
CA ARG A 444 -9.98 1.35 -0.61
C ARG A 444 -9.66 -0.16 -0.69
N GLN A 445 -8.44 -0.57 -0.36
CA GLN A 445 -8.13 -1.98 -0.14
C GLN A 445 -8.96 -2.52 1.02
N THR A 446 -9.40 -3.77 0.88
CA THR A 446 -10.28 -4.42 1.85
C THR A 446 -9.46 -5.41 2.67
N LEU A 447 -8.85 -4.92 3.75
CA LEU A 447 -8.21 -5.79 4.74
C LEU A 447 -9.27 -6.52 5.54
N ARG A 448 -9.11 -7.82 5.76
CA ARG A 448 -10.00 -8.56 6.68
C ARG A 448 -9.45 -8.50 8.10
N ARG A 449 -10.36 -8.35 9.06
CA ARG A 449 -10.08 -8.42 10.49
C ARG A 449 -11.02 -9.41 11.14
N ALA A 450 -10.47 -10.26 12.00
CA ALA A 450 -11.27 -11.14 12.83
C ALA A 450 -12.14 -10.30 13.77
N LEU A 451 -13.39 -10.70 13.90
CA LEU A 451 -14.34 -10.20 14.87
C LEU A 451 -14.73 -11.38 15.78
N PRO A 452 -14.35 -11.33 17.07
CA PRO A 452 -14.73 -12.36 18.02
C PRO A 452 -16.25 -12.50 18.12
N LEU A 453 -16.74 -13.73 18.06
CA LEU A 453 -18.13 -14.09 18.32
C LEU A 453 -18.19 -15.04 19.51
N THR A 454 -19.04 -14.73 20.48
CA THR A 454 -19.42 -15.70 21.52
C THR A 454 -20.55 -16.55 20.97
N THR A 455 -20.36 -17.87 20.98
CA THR A 455 -21.34 -18.85 20.50
C THR A 455 -21.95 -19.58 21.69
N THR A 456 -23.28 -19.68 21.76
CA THR A 456 -23.98 -20.41 22.82
C THR A 456 -25.12 -21.22 22.23
N ALA A 457 -25.22 -22.50 22.55
CA ALA A 457 -26.34 -23.33 22.13
C ALA A 457 -27.63 -22.87 22.80
N GLU A 458 -28.70 -22.71 22.04
CA GLU A 458 -30.03 -22.44 22.57
C GLU A 458 -30.71 -23.74 23.02
N PRO A 459 -31.62 -23.68 24.02
CA PRO A 459 -32.44 -24.83 24.38
C PRO A 459 -33.24 -25.35 23.19
N ALA A 460 -33.36 -26.67 23.08
CA ALA A 460 -34.15 -27.30 22.03
C ALA A 460 -35.61 -26.80 22.09
N ARG A 461 -36.11 -26.27 20.96
CA ARG A 461 -37.50 -25.84 20.85
C ARG A 461 -38.40 -27.07 20.67
N PRO A 462 -39.49 -27.21 21.44
CA PRO A 462 -40.42 -28.33 21.29
C PRO A 462 -40.92 -28.44 19.85
N LYS A 463 -40.88 -29.66 19.29
CA LYS A 463 -41.32 -29.99 17.91
C LYS A 463 -40.50 -29.35 16.78
N SER A 464 -39.37 -28.69 17.07
CA SER A 464 -38.43 -28.21 16.05
C SER A 464 -37.49 -29.34 15.60
N ARG A 465 -37.27 -29.46 14.29
CA ARG A 465 -36.19 -30.28 13.70
C ARG A 465 -34.88 -29.51 13.52
N ALA A 466 -34.88 -28.23 13.89
CA ALA A 466 -33.73 -27.38 13.83
C ALA A 466 -33.16 -27.11 15.22
N SER A 467 -31.84 -27.16 15.32
CA SER A 467 -31.06 -26.66 16.44
C SER A 467 -30.65 -25.20 16.18
N ALA A 468 -30.47 -24.44 17.26
CA ALA A 468 -30.16 -23.02 17.19
C ALA A 468 -28.97 -22.68 18.08
N TRP A 469 -28.10 -21.79 17.59
CA TRP A 469 -26.99 -21.22 18.34
C TRP A 469 -27.06 -19.72 18.29
N ARG A 470 -27.00 -19.10 19.46
CA ARG A 470 -26.90 -17.66 19.62
C ARG A 470 -25.46 -17.23 19.37
N LEU A 471 -25.31 -16.22 18.50
CA LEU A 471 -24.07 -15.53 18.22
C LEU A 471 -24.13 -14.12 18.80
N VAL A 472 -23.12 -13.75 19.58
CA VAL A 472 -22.97 -12.39 20.13
C VAL A 472 -21.67 -11.78 19.65
N SER A 473 -21.76 -10.65 18.93
CA SER A 473 -20.61 -9.85 18.51
C SER A 473 -20.21 -8.82 19.58
N ALA A 474 -18.94 -8.39 19.55
CA ALA A 474 -18.42 -7.38 20.46
C ALA A 474 -18.98 -5.96 20.22
N ALA A 475 -19.45 -5.67 19.00
CA ALA A 475 -20.04 -4.38 18.63
C ALA A 475 -21.26 -4.58 17.71
N PRO A 476 -22.31 -3.75 17.84
CA PRO A 476 -23.47 -3.78 16.96
C PRO A 476 -23.12 -3.23 15.57
N GLY A 477 -23.86 -3.62 14.54
CA GLY A 477 -23.79 -2.94 13.24
C GLY A 477 -22.53 -3.19 12.41
N VAL A 478 -21.56 -3.97 12.91
CA VAL A 478 -20.29 -4.19 12.21
C VAL A 478 -20.57 -4.83 10.84
N PRO A 479 -20.04 -4.27 9.74
CA PRO A 479 -20.24 -4.81 8.40
C PRO A 479 -19.42 -6.10 8.22
N MET A 480 -19.90 -7.19 8.80
CA MET A 480 -19.30 -8.50 8.67
C MET A 480 -19.29 -8.91 7.19
N ALA A 481 -18.14 -9.37 6.72
CA ALA A 481 -17.94 -9.79 5.35
C ALA A 481 -18.05 -11.32 5.19
N VAL A 482 -17.87 -12.09 6.28
CA VAL A 482 -18.16 -13.53 6.36
C VAL A 482 -18.29 -13.98 7.82
N VAL A 483 -19.16 -14.95 8.09
CA VAL A 483 -19.17 -15.74 9.33
C VAL A 483 -18.77 -17.17 8.98
N ARG A 484 -17.72 -17.69 9.62
CA ARG A 484 -17.25 -19.06 9.48
C ARG A 484 -17.68 -19.88 10.68
N ILE A 485 -18.30 -21.03 10.42
CA ILE A 485 -18.79 -21.95 11.42
C ILE A 485 -18.07 -23.30 11.26
N ASP A 486 -17.53 -23.80 12.37
CA ASP A 486 -16.83 -25.09 12.44
C ASP A 486 -17.48 -26.04 13.45
N THR A 487 -17.40 -27.35 13.17
CA THR A 487 -17.86 -28.45 14.04
C THR A 487 -16.86 -29.60 14.02
N SER A 488 -16.80 -30.35 15.12
CA SER A 488 -16.00 -31.58 15.25
C SER A 488 -16.62 -32.79 14.53
N GLN A 489 -17.87 -32.70 14.05
CA GLN A 489 -18.53 -33.80 13.35
C GLN A 489 -17.81 -34.13 12.03
N THR A 490 -17.53 -35.40 11.77
CA THR A 490 -16.69 -35.82 10.62
C THR A 490 -17.47 -36.13 9.34
N ALA A 491 -18.78 -36.37 9.42
CA ALA A 491 -19.64 -36.53 8.26
C ALA A 491 -21.08 -36.07 8.55
N PHE A 492 -21.66 -35.29 7.66
CA PHE A 492 -23.03 -34.77 7.73
C PHE A 492 -23.44 -34.05 6.43
N ALA A 493 -24.75 -33.83 6.27
CA ALA A 493 -25.32 -32.90 5.30
C ALA A 493 -26.42 -32.11 6.02
N ARG A 494 -26.31 -30.79 6.05
CA ARG A 494 -27.22 -29.89 6.77
C ARG A 494 -27.47 -28.62 5.97
N SER A 495 -28.65 -28.04 6.11
CA SER A 495 -28.89 -26.66 5.69
C SER A 495 -28.79 -25.75 6.92
N ALA A 496 -28.24 -24.56 6.74
CA ALA A 496 -28.08 -23.58 7.81
C ALA A 496 -28.58 -22.21 7.37
N ARG A 497 -29.21 -21.49 8.29
CA ARG A 497 -29.62 -20.09 8.13
C ARG A 497 -29.06 -19.23 9.24
N TRP A 498 -28.48 -18.10 8.86
CA TRP A 498 -28.09 -17.04 9.78
C TRP A 498 -29.16 -15.96 9.79
N LEU A 499 -29.67 -15.64 10.97
CA LEU A 499 -30.77 -14.69 11.14
C LEU A 499 -30.57 -13.79 12.34
N GLU A 500 -31.27 -12.66 12.33
CA GLU A 500 -31.41 -11.76 13.46
C GLU A 500 -32.90 -11.45 13.68
N VAL A 501 -33.23 -11.01 14.88
CA VAL A 501 -34.58 -10.54 15.21
C VAL A 501 -34.48 -9.04 15.43
N VAL A 502 -35.12 -8.27 14.57
CA VAL A 502 -35.12 -6.81 14.59
C VAL A 502 -36.50 -6.34 15.06
N GLU A 503 -36.53 -5.40 15.99
CA GLU A 503 -37.76 -4.75 16.41
C GLU A 503 -37.98 -3.49 15.55
N THR A 504 -39.13 -3.44 14.88
CA THR A 504 -39.53 -2.27 14.08
C THR A 504 -39.98 -1.12 14.98
N ARG A 505 -40.11 0.09 14.42
CA ARG A 505 -40.62 1.28 15.14
C ARG A 505 -42.01 1.06 15.75
N ASP A 506 -42.80 0.17 15.15
CA ASP A 506 -44.15 -0.17 15.59
C ASP A 506 -44.16 -1.33 16.62
N GLY A 507 -42.99 -1.74 17.12
CA GLY A 507 -42.83 -2.83 18.10
C GLY A 507 -42.95 -4.24 17.50
N THR A 508 -43.17 -4.38 16.20
CA THR A 508 -43.25 -5.69 15.54
C THR A 508 -41.86 -6.30 15.44
N ARG A 509 -41.69 -7.54 15.91
CA ARG A 509 -40.45 -8.32 15.78
C ARG A 509 -40.41 -9.01 14.41
N LEU A 510 -39.44 -8.63 13.60
CA LEU A 510 -39.17 -9.22 12.29
C LEU A 510 -37.92 -10.08 12.35
N THR A 511 -38.03 -11.30 11.80
CA THR A 511 -36.86 -12.15 11.59
C THR A 511 -36.24 -11.79 10.24
N ASN A 512 -35.04 -11.22 10.28
CA ASN A 512 -34.24 -10.94 9.09
C ASN A 512 -33.26 -12.09 8.85
N VAL A 513 -33.27 -12.68 7.66
CA VAL A 513 -32.32 -13.74 7.30
C VAL A 513 -31.12 -13.11 6.61
N LEU A 514 -29.98 -13.14 7.28
CA LEU A 514 -28.73 -12.54 6.82
C LEU A 514 -28.05 -13.42 5.76
N ALA A 515 -28.05 -14.74 5.94
CA ALA A 515 -27.45 -15.68 4.99
C ALA A 515 -28.08 -17.07 5.06
N ARG A 516 -27.92 -17.87 4.00
CA ARG A 516 -28.27 -19.30 3.94
C ARG A 516 -27.17 -20.05 3.23
N ALA A 517 -26.87 -21.27 3.68
CA ALA A 517 -25.90 -22.12 3.01
C ALA A 517 -26.17 -23.60 3.32
N GLU A 518 -25.78 -24.46 2.38
CA GLU A 518 -25.69 -25.89 2.58
C GLU A 518 -24.30 -26.25 3.13
N TRP A 519 -24.27 -27.16 4.08
CA TRP A 519 -23.05 -27.64 4.71
C TRP A 519 -22.95 -29.16 4.59
N LEU A 520 -22.06 -29.59 3.69
CA LEU A 520 -21.81 -30.99 3.39
C LEU A 520 -20.39 -31.36 3.79
N ARG A 521 -20.27 -32.47 4.53
CA ARG A 521 -19.00 -33.14 4.83
C ARG A 521 -19.18 -34.64 4.61
N GLY A 522 -18.46 -35.19 3.64
CA GLY A 522 -18.46 -36.63 3.37
C GLY A 522 -17.47 -37.39 4.28
N PRO A 523 -17.64 -38.71 4.46
CA PRO A 523 -16.67 -39.53 5.17
C PRO A 523 -15.27 -39.39 4.58
N GLY A 524 -14.26 -39.17 5.43
CA GLY A 524 -12.87 -39.01 5.01
C GLY A 524 -12.55 -37.71 4.27
N THR A 525 -13.51 -36.80 4.09
CA THR A 525 -13.22 -35.45 3.57
C THR A 525 -12.60 -34.56 4.64
N PRO A 526 -11.58 -33.75 4.31
CA PRO A 526 -10.99 -32.82 5.26
C PRO A 526 -12.04 -31.81 5.75
N PRO A 527 -11.94 -31.36 7.01
CA PRO A 527 -12.91 -30.44 7.59
C PRO A 527 -12.90 -29.12 6.81
N ARG A 528 -14.08 -28.73 6.30
CA ARG A 528 -14.31 -27.41 5.72
C ARG A 528 -15.32 -26.64 6.59
N PRO A 529 -15.01 -25.40 6.99
CA PRO A 529 -15.98 -24.55 7.68
C PRO A 529 -17.15 -24.21 6.75
N LEU A 530 -18.32 -24.01 7.34
CA LEU A 530 -19.43 -23.36 6.65
C LEU A 530 -19.13 -21.87 6.56
N GLU A 531 -19.17 -21.32 5.35
CA GLU A 531 -19.02 -19.88 5.13
C GLU A 531 -20.39 -19.24 4.85
N LEU A 532 -20.75 -18.25 5.66
CA LEU A 532 -21.98 -17.50 5.56
C LEU A 532 -21.65 -16.04 5.23
N VAL A 533 -21.93 -15.62 3.99
CA VAL A 533 -21.75 -14.24 3.54
C VAL A 533 -23.08 -13.50 3.73
N PRO A 534 -23.13 -12.44 4.54
CA PRO A 534 -24.38 -11.73 4.79
C PRO A 534 -24.84 -10.94 3.56
N GLY A 535 -26.13 -10.99 3.26
CA GLY A 535 -26.77 -10.13 2.26
C GLY A 535 -27.10 -8.73 2.76
N SER A 536 -27.05 -8.50 4.08
CA SER A 536 -27.27 -7.19 4.71
C SER A 536 -26.47 -7.06 6.01
N ARG A 537 -26.24 -5.82 6.46
CA ARG A 537 -25.54 -5.56 7.73
C ARG A 537 -26.41 -6.02 8.91
N PRO A 538 -25.86 -6.77 9.88
CA PRO A 538 -26.57 -7.05 11.13
C PRO A 538 -26.92 -5.74 11.85
N ALA A 539 -28.14 -5.60 12.34
CA ALA A 539 -28.59 -4.39 13.04
C ALA A 539 -28.08 -4.34 14.49
N GLY A 540 -28.01 -5.51 15.15
CA GLY A 540 -27.66 -5.63 16.57
C GLY A 540 -26.34 -6.37 16.81
N THR A 541 -26.07 -6.65 18.09
CA THR A 541 -24.97 -7.55 18.51
C THR A 541 -25.37 -9.01 18.53
N THR A 542 -26.67 -9.31 18.57
CA THR A 542 -27.20 -10.66 18.72
C THR A 542 -27.80 -11.17 17.42
N SER A 543 -27.36 -12.35 17.00
CA SER A 543 -27.93 -13.10 15.87
C SER A 543 -27.94 -14.59 16.21
N TRP A 544 -28.53 -15.41 15.33
CA TRP A 544 -28.65 -16.85 15.52
C TRP A 544 -28.30 -17.61 14.25
N ILE A 545 -27.61 -18.74 14.43
CA ILE A 545 -27.50 -19.78 13.41
C ILE A 545 -28.54 -20.84 13.74
N GLU A 546 -29.43 -21.13 12.80
CA GLU A 546 -30.30 -22.29 12.88
C GLU A 546 -29.87 -23.31 11.84
N ILE A 547 -29.69 -24.57 12.27
CA ILE A 547 -29.29 -25.69 11.44
C ILE A 547 -30.46 -26.66 11.39
N ASP A 548 -30.90 -27.02 10.19
CA ASP A 548 -31.90 -28.07 10.02
C ASP A 548 -31.23 -29.43 10.17
N ASP A 549 -31.51 -30.10 11.28
CA ASP A 549 -30.98 -31.43 11.58
C ASP A 549 -31.82 -32.55 10.95
N GLY A 550 -33.04 -32.25 10.51
CA GLY A 550 -34.01 -33.24 10.10
C GLY A 550 -34.32 -34.22 11.24
N ASP A 551 -34.08 -35.51 10.99
CA ASP A 551 -34.24 -36.57 11.99
C ASP A 551 -32.90 -36.99 12.63
N ASN A 552 -31.84 -36.20 12.43
CA ASN A 552 -30.51 -36.46 13.02
C ASN A 552 -30.31 -35.70 14.34
N PRO A 553 -29.34 -36.10 15.19
CA PRO A 553 -28.94 -35.28 16.32
C PRO A 553 -28.30 -33.95 15.89
N PRO A 554 -28.40 -32.89 16.73
CA PRO A 554 -27.71 -31.62 16.52
C PRO A 554 -26.19 -31.78 16.38
N LEU A 555 -25.58 -30.91 15.58
CA LEU A 555 -24.12 -30.90 15.43
C LEU A 555 -23.42 -30.50 16.75
N PRO A 556 -22.39 -31.24 17.20
CA PRO A 556 -21.65 -30.92 18.41
C PRO A 556 -20.64 -29.77 18.19
N SER A 557 -20.25 -29.11 19.29
CA SER A 557 -19.07 -28.25 19.37
C SER A 557 -18.97 -27.18 18.29
N LEU A 558 -20.06 -26.45 18.06
CA LEU A 558 -20.10 -25.36 17.09
C LEU A 558 -19.29 -24.16 17.56
N THR A 559 -18.35 -23.74 16.72
CA THR A 559 -17.55 -22.53 16.94
C THR A 559 -17.77 -21.56 15.77
N ALA A 560 -17.89 -20.28 16.08
CA ALA A 560 -18.10 -19.24 15.09
C ALA A 560 -16.99 -18.19 15.14
N LYS A 561 -16.55 -17.75 13.97
CA LYS A 561 -15.66 -16.59 13.79
C LYS A 561 -16.24 -15.68 12.73
N ALA A 562 -16.39 -14.40 13.04
CA ALA A 562 -16.73 -13.40 12.03
C ALA A 562 -15.47 -12.73 11.51
N GLU A 563 -15.54 -12.22 10.29
CA GLU A 563 -14.56 -11.30 9.75
C GLU A 563 -15.27 -10.09 9.15
N TYR A 564 -14.68 -8.91 9.29
CA TYR A 564 -15.16 -7.69 8.65
C TYR A 564 -14.06 -7.08 7.80
N THR A 565 -14.48 -6.27 6.84
CA THR A 565 -13.55 -5.50 6.01
C THR A 565 -13.26 -4.16 6.68
N THR A 566 -12.00 -3.94 7.06
CA THR A 566 -11.54 -2.63 7.55
C THR A 566 -11.07 -1.72 6.40
N ARG A 567 -10.89 -0.44 6.73
CA ARG A 567 -10.46 0.65 5.85
C ARG A 567 -9.39 1.45 6.59
N ARG A 568 -8.44 2.03 5.87
CA ARG A 568 -7.36 2.85 6.47
C ARG A 568 -7.41 4.27 5.95
N LEU A 569 -7.05 5.25 6.77
CA LEU A 569 -6.92 6.66 6.37
C LEU A 569 -5.46 7.06 6.48
N HIS A 570 -4.88 7.63 5.43
CA HIS A 570 -3.51 8.16 5.46
C HIS A 570 -3.56 9.68 5.42
N PHE A 571 -2.84 10.34 6.32
CA PHE A 571 -2.87 11.78 6.50
C PHE A 571 -1.54 12.31 7.03
N LEU A 572 -1.35 13.63 6.98
CA LEU A 572 -0.24 14.31 7.65
C LEU A 572 -0.73 14.85 9.00
N ALA A 573 -0.13 14.36 10.08
CA ALA A 573 -0.33 14.90 11.42
C ALA A 573 0.68 16.03 11.68
N ALA A 574 0.17 17.21 12.01
CA ALA A 574 0.99 18.37 12.33
C ALA A 574 1.05 18.59 13.85
N GLY A 575 2.25 18.69 14.41
CA GLY A 575 2.47 19.08 15.81
C GLY A 575 1.85 18.16 16.87
N SER A 576 1.80 18.65 18.11
CA SER A 576 1.29 17.93 19.28
C SER A 576 -0.16 18.28 19.65
N GLU A 577 -0.89 18.97 18.77
CA GLU A 577 -2.25 19.41 19.04
C GLU A 577 -3.24 18.23 18.98
N ARG A 578 -4.28 18.26 19.81
CA ARG A 578 -5.30 17.22 19.89
C ARG A 578 -6.01 17.07 18.54
N MET A 579 -6.02 15.85 18.02
CA MET A 579 -6.79 15.48 16.84
C MET A 579 -8.03 14.70 17.24
N GLU A 580 -9.06 14.74 16.41
CA GLU A 580 -10.30 14.01 16.61
C GLU A 580 -10.78 13.37 15.30
N LEU A 581 -11.34 12.18 15.40
CA LEU A 581 -12.10 11.55 14.32
C LEU A 581 -13.59 11.80 14.57
N HIS A 582 -14.28 12.43 13.62
CA HIS A 582 -15.73 12.65 13.64
C HIS A 582 -16.39 11.72 12.62
N TYR A 583 -17.52 11.09 12.98
CA TYR A 583 -18.25 10.19 12.10
C TYR A 583 -19.77 10.10 12.37
N GLY A 584 -20.52 9.48 11.45
CA GLY A 584 -21.95 9.20 11.59
C GLY A 584 -22.88 10.35 11.19
N ASN A 585 -22.46 11.20 10.26
CA ASN A 585 -23.30 12.24 9.66
C ASN A 585 -23.88 11.76 8.31
N PRO A 586 -25.12 11.26 8.25
CA PRO A 586 -25.68 10.70 7.01
C PRO A 586 -25.78 11.70 5.87
N GLU A 587 -25.89 13.01 6.17
CA GLU A 587 -26.02 14.08 5.18
C GLU A 587 -24.67 14.62 4.69
N ALA A 588 -23.54 14.14 5.23
CA ALA A 588 -22.22 14.60 4.83
C ALA A 588 -21.90 14.23 3.37
N THR A 589 -21.28 15.16 2.65
CA THR A 589 -20.68 14.90 1.34
C THR A 589 -19.27 14.35 1.50
N ALA A 590 -18.79 13.53 0.56
CA ALA A 590 -17.40 13.07 0.58
C ALA A 590 -16.42 14.27 0.52
N PRO A 591 -15.34 14.27 1.33
CA PRO A 591 -14.36 15.35 1.30
C PRO A 591 -13.53 15.28 0.02
N ARG A 592 -13.09 16.43 -0.47
CA ARG A 592 -12.15 16.57 -1.58
C ARG A 592 -11.03 17.49 -1.14
N TYR A 593 -9.80 17.01 -1.21
CA TYR A 593 -8.59 17.72 -0.80
C TYR A 593 -7.57 17.70 -1.93
N ASP A 594 -6.64 18.64 -1.94
CA ASP A 594 -5.55 18.71 -2.93
C ASP A 594 -4.40 17.75 -2.59
N LEU A 595 -4.73 16.48 -2.31
CA LEU A 595 -3.77 15.44 -1.88
C LEU A 595 -2.72 15.11 -2.94
N ALA A 596 -2.99 15.43 -4.21
CA ALA A 596 -2.02 15.32 -5.29
C ALA A 596 -0.74 16.13 -4.98
N LEU A 597 -0.85 17.25 -4.26
CA LEU A 597 0.28 18.08 -3.85
C LEU A 597 1.08 17.45 -2.69
N LEU A 598 0.49 16.50 -1.96
CA LEU A 598 1.11 15.79 -0.84
C LEU A 598 1.61 14.39 -1.21
N ALA A 599 1.31 13.91 -2.42
CA ALA A 599 1.57 12.54 -2.84
C ALA A 599 3.05 12.14 -2.69
N ASP A 600 3.98 12.97 -3.19
CA ASP A 600 5.43 12.71 -3.07
C ASP A 600 5.86 12.54 -1.62
N ARG A 601 5.36 13.39 -0.70
CA ARG A 601 5.69 13.33 0.73
C ARG A 601 5.08 12.10 1.40
N LEU A 602 3.80 11.80 1.12
CA LEU A 602 3.10 10.63 1.66
C LEU A 602 3.72 9.31 1.17
N ASN A 603 4.25 9.28 -0.06
CA ASN A 603 4.91 8.13 -0.65
C ASN A 603 6.36 7.95 -0.16
N ALA A 604 7.05 9.06 0.16
CA ALA A 604 8.44 9.05 0.62
C ALA A 604 8.63 8.89 2.14
N SER A 605 7.57 9.09 2.92
CA SER A 605 7.62 9.03 4.38
C SER A 605 7.27 7.63 4.90
N SER A 606 7.82 7.26 6.06
CA SER A 606 7.32 6.10 6.78
C SER A 606 5.99 6.44 7.43
N ARG A 607 5.06 5.49 7.40
CA ARG A 607 3.76 5.63 8.03
C ARG A 607 3.87 5.18 9.49
N THR A 608 3.28 5.98 10.37
CA THR A 608 3.14 5.61 11.77
C THR A 608 1.68 5.36 12.10
N THR A 609 1.41 4.27 12.80
CA THR A 609 0.04 3.90 13.17
C THR A 609 -0.52 4.90 14.17
N ALA A 610 -1.64 5.52 13.82
CA ALA A 610 -2.42 6.35 14.71
C ALA A 610 -3.42 5.50 15.48
N THR A 611 -3.78 5.95 16.68
CA THR A 611 -4.70 5.22 17.57
C THR A 611 -5.90 6.08 17.95
N LEU A 612 -7.04 5.42 18.15
CA LEU A 612 -8.27 6.06 18.59
C LEU A 612 -8.51 5.79 20.07
N GLY A 613 -8.95 6.82 20.78
CA GLY A 613 -9.54 6.69 22.10
C GLY A 613 -10.94 6.06 22.08
N PRO A 614 -11.60 5.95 23.23
CA PRO A 614 -12.97 5.43 23.34
C PRO A 614 -13.96 6.31 22.58
N ALA A 615 -15.06 5.72 22.12
CA ALA A 615 -16.15 6.43 21.46
C ALA A 615 -16.84 7.39 22.44
N GLU A 616 -17.00 8.64 22.02
CA GLU A 616 -17.78 9.65 22.72
C GLU A 616 -18.97 10.06 21.85
N GLU A 617 -20.18 9.79 22.33
CA GLU A 617 -21.40 10.30 21.70
C GLU A 617 -21.51 11.80 21.93
N ARG A 618 -21.84 12.53 20.87
CA ARG A 618 -22.25 13.92 21.04
C ARG A 618 -23.65 13.94 21.62
N ARG A 619 -23.75 14.33 22.90
CA ARG A 619 -25.04 14.71 23.48
C ARG A 619 -25.51 15.96 22.74
N PRO A 620 -26.71 15.97 22.13
CA PRO A 620 -27.25 17.19 21.58
C PRO A 620 -27.29 18.24 22.69
N GLY A 621 -26.79 19.44 22.40
CA GLY A 621 -26.92 20.57 23.31
C GLY A 621 -28.39 20.78 23.69
N TRP A 622 -28.68 21.44 24.81
CA TRP A 622 -30.05 21.65 25.31
C TRP A 622 -30.99 22.42 24.34
N GLY A 623 -30.49 22.87 23.18
CA GLY A 623 -31.27 23.43 22.05
C GLY A 623 -31.23 22.61 20.76
N GLU A 624 -30.61 21.42 20.75
CA GLU A 624 -30.48 20.49 19.61
C GLU A 624 -31.43 19.30 19.69
N THR A 625 -32.24 19.19 20.74
CA THR A 625 -33.49 18.44 20.61
C THR A 625 -34.30 19.12 19.52
N VAL A 626 -34.32 18.52 18.33
CA VAL A 626 -35.45 18.66 17.41
C VAL A 626 -36.66 18.19 18.20
N VAL A 627 -37.26 19.11 18.94
CA VAL A 627 -38.61 18.97 19.46
C VAL A 627 -39.45 18.85 18.20
N SER A 628 -39.81 17.61 17.88
CA SER A 628 -40.71 17.28 16.79
C SER A 628 -41.93 18.21 16.85
N GLY A 629 -42.41 18.61 15.67
CA GLY A 629 -43.24 19.80 15.46
C GLY A 629 -44.53 19.93 16.27
N THR A 630 -44.92 18.93 17.08
CA THR A 630 -46.12 18.96 17.92
C THR A 630 -45.92 19.70 19.24
N ALA A 631 -44.78 19.56 19.91
CA ALA A 631 -44.57 20.19 21.22
C ALA A 631 -44.19 21.68 21.12
N MET A 632 -43.42 22.08 20.09
CA MET A 632 -43.18 23.50 19.80
C MET A 632 -44.46 24.20 19.28
N GLN A 633 -45.31 23.50 18.52
CA GLN A 633 -46.65 23.99 18.17
C GLN A 633 -47.51 24.18 19.42
N ALA A 634 -47.51 23.23 20.36
CA ALA A 634 -48.30 23.36 21.59
C ALA A 634 -47.86 24.56 22.45
N VAL A 635 -46.55 24.81 22.57
CA VAL A 635 -46.02 25.98 23.27
C VAL A 635 -46.36 27.27 22.52
N PHE A 636 -46.20 27.31 21.19
CA PHE A 636 -46.56 28.46 20.38
C PHE A 636 -48.06 28.79 20.48
N TRP A 637 -48.95 27.80 20.34
CA TRP A 637 -50.40 27.96 20.49
C TRP A 637 -50.78 28.33 21.92
N GLY A 638 -50.08 27.82 22.93
CA GLY A 638 -50.27 28.21 24.33
C GLY A 638 -49.92 29.68 24.59
N VAL A 639 -48.77 30.14 24.07
CA VAL A 639 -48.37 31.55 24.15
C VAL A 639 -49.33 32.44 23.38
N LEU A 640 -49.73 32.04 22.17
CA LEU A 640 -50.69 32.78 21.36
C LEU A 640 -52.05 32.90 22.05
N ALA A 641 -52.57 31.81 22.62
CA ALA A 641 -53.80 31.83 23.40
C ALA A 641 -53.69 32.76 24.62
N GLY A 642 -52.54 32.72 25.33
CA GLY A 642 -52.25 33.63 26.44
C GLY A 642 -52.25 35.09 26.02
N VAL A 643 -51.62 35.43 24.89
CA VAL A 643 -51.61 36.79 24.33
C VAL A 643 -53.02 37.23 23.94
N VAL A 644 -53.81 36.36 23.29
CA VAL A 644 -55.19 36.66 22.91
C VAL A 644 -56.07 36.92 24.14
N ILE A 645 -55.93 36.13 25.20
CA ILE A 645 -56.65 36.33 26.47
C ILE A 645 -56.24 37.65 27.12
N ALA A 646 -54.94 37.97 27.14
CA ALA A 646 -54.46 39.24 27.65
C ALA A 646 -55.00 40.43 26.84
N LEU A 647 -55.04 40.32 25.52
CA LEU A 647 -55.61 41.35 24.64
C LEU A 647 -57.11 41.52 24.90
N PHE A 648 -57.86 40.43 25.06
CA PHE A 648 -59.28 40.46 25.41
C PHE A 648 -59.53 41.11 26.78
N ALA A 649 -58.68 40.84 27.77
CA ALA A 649 -58.77 41.48 29.08
C ALA A 649 -58.51 42.98 28.99
N VAL A 650 -57.55 43.42 28.17
CA VAL A 650 -57.26 44.83 27.91
C VAL A 650 -58.41 45.51 27.16
N ILE A 651 -58.95 44.87 26.11
CA ILE A 651 -60.11 45.39 25.35
C ILE A 651 -61.34 45.51 26.24
N ARG A 652 -61.63 44.49 27.07
CA ARG A 652 -62.73 44.55 28.04
C ARG A 652 -62.56 45.67 29.05
N ARG A 653 -61.32 46.02 29.40
CA ARG A 653 -61.00 47.13 30.31
C ARG A 653 -61.10 48.50 29.63
N LEU A 654 -61.00 48.55 28.31
CA LEU A 654 -61.10 49.78 27.50
C LEU A 654 -62.50 50.03 26.92
N LEU A 655 -63.42 49.06 27.01
CA LEU A 655 -64.83 49.25 26.66
C LEU A 655 -65.53 50.09 27.76
N PRO A 656 -66.16 51.22 27.42
CA PRO A 656 -66.92 52.03 28.38
C PRO A 656 -68.06 51.20 28.98
N THR A 657 -68.23 51.24 30.30
CA THR A 657 -69.46 50.72 30.94
C THR A 657 -70.67 51.46 30.37
N PRO A 658 -71.74 50.75 29.98
CA PRO A 658 -72.93 51.40 29.44
C PRO A 658 -73.50 52.36 30.49
N PRO A 659 -73.94 53.57 30.08
CA PRO A 659 -74.52 54.53 31.01
C PRO A 659 -75.76 53.94 31.67
N GLY A 660 -75.82 54.06 32.99
CA GLY A 660 -76.89 53.52 33.81
C GLY A 660 -78.26 54.06 33.38
N GLY A 661 -79.19 53.14 33.13
CA GLY A 661 -80.61 53.48 33.02
C GLY A 661 -81.17 53.78 34.42
N SER A 662 -81.55 55.03 34.67
CA SER A 662 -82.52 55.38 35.69
C SER A 662 -83.87 55.62 35.02
N ARG A 663 -84.81 54.71 35.28
CA ARG A 663 -86.24 54.66 34.88
C ARG A 663 -86.56 54.41 33.41
#